data_AF-A0A1A8VYV3-F1
#
_entry.id   AF-A0A1A8VYV3-F1
#
_cell.length_a   1.000
_cell.length_b   1.000
_cell.length_c   1.000
_cell.angle_alpha   90.00
_cell.angle_beta   90.00
_cell.angle_gamma   90.00
#
_symmetry.space_group_name_H-M   'P 1'
#
loop_
_entity.id
_entity.type
_entity.pdbx_description
1 polymer ?
#
loop_
_entity_poly.entity_id
_entity_poly.type
_entity_poly.pdbx_seq_one_letter_code
_entity_poly.pdbx_strand_id
1 'polypeptide(L)'
;MYVQKCLHARDLTFKSETSYTLRGSKPEKQYIYRRVYVGSVIYKVTNMENFKGINLCAGKQSISNIFGKDGKDDFKVVFNKKEDNNFVYSTYDHIETEVIKNKKNGEIICKNVKNTYEIMVEKIKEKKLGVLIVGIGGNNATTMLGGICANSYNLSYINKYDIKKPNYLGSIFLSSNIRLGYDKEKREHTFCPIHKLTEIFNPENIIYGGWDINNLNIKDCLVRNKVFETDLVEKIKHHFDYIPLKSVYFKGNFIAPNQQKRVNNILTGNNKLDILNKVRNQIKNFKNQNNLNDIIILWSGNTEKNIPYIKGVNDTFENLLHACKNNHTSVSPSIIYALAAVLENCPFINSSPQNTLVNAIVQLAQQKGVFIIGNDLKTGQTKIKNFLLDFYFGTGLKPKSIVSYNHLGNNDGKNLSSDLQFYSKKISKSNLICDYVKANEHMYVEDNVENALSFQEEQYCKGDSLVDCTTENDDMQDEYAYAEMIEKQKVNSEIVIKYVPYVGDDKKAIDEYISEIFMNGKNTISIYNVCQDSLLASPILIDLILLVELSQRVYFKTDTSTQRKDSNEKTTLSDCIKVDDGYELHHDILKEKHANFKRMNSVLFLSSLFCKSPFNSEVYKTRHSFFSQMESLCNFIRIICGLPVDAHIDLPYMPDPQYKAPLLISSVFYFLTYKEENEKDANKEAMGKRLNYYSVVTPAK
;
A
#
# COMPACT_ATOMS: atom_id res chain seq x y z
N MET A 1 13.96 -47.22 -26.99
CA MET A 1 13.89 -47.52 -28.44
C MET A 1 14.55 -46.38 -29.22
N TYR A 2 14.90 -46.62 -30.48
CA TYR A 2 15.62 -45.70 -31.37
C TYR A 2 14.80 -44.41 -31.67
N VAL A 3 15.40 -43.21 -31.71
CA VAL A 3 15.96 -42.50 -32.90
C VAL A 3 14.86 -42.26 -33.97
N GLN A 4 14.60 -41.05 -34.47
CA GLN A 4 15.48 -40.31 -35.39
C GLN A 4 15.18 -38.79 -35.53
N LYS A 5 16.18 -38.02 -35.98
CA LYS A 5 16.06 -36.62 -36.44
C LYS A 5 15.39 -36.54 -37.82
N CYS A 6 14.79 -35.40 -38.18
CA CYS A 6 15.06 -34.80 -39.49
C CYS A 6 14.77 -33.30 -39.55
N LEU A 7 15.63 -32.55 -40.24
CA LEU A 7 15.41 -31.18 -40.72
C LEU A 7 15.12 -31.26 -42.22
N HIS A 8 14.22 -30.45 -42.74
CA HIS A 8 14.47 -29.62 -43.93
C HIS A 8 13.35 -28.60 -44.18
N ALA A 9 13.68 -27.52 -44.87
CA ALA A 9 12.75 -26.53 -45.37
C ALA A 9 12.50 -26.72 -46.88
N ARG A 10 11.41 -26.14 -47.40
CA ARG A 10 11.34 -25.56 -48.74
C ARG A 10 10.08 -24.71 -48.94
N ASP A 11 10.25 -23.55 -49.55
CA ASP A 11 9.18 -22.78 -50.17
C ASP A 11 8.57 -23.54 -51.36
N LEU A 12 7.31 -23.23 -51.69
CA LEU A 12 6.80 -23.39 -53.06
C LEU A 12 5.58 -22.49 -53.30
N THR A 13 5.80 -21.41 -54.04
CA THR A 13 4.73 -20.60 -54.64
C THR A 13 4.10 -21.33 -55.83
N PHE A 14 2.78 -21.21 -56.03
CA PHE A 14 2.18 -21.47 -57.34
C PHE A 14 1.15 -20.39 -57.73
N LYS A 15 1.00 -20.21 -59.04
CA LYS A 15 0.12 -19.21 -59.68
C LYS A 15 -1.17 -19.82 -60.21
N SER A 16 -2.11 -18.92 -60.48
CA SER A 16 -3.33 -19.06 -61.30
C SER A 16 -3.25 -20.03 -62.48
N GLU A 17 -4.36 -20.72 -62.80
CA GLU A 17 -5.19 -20.29 -63.94
C GLU A 17 -6.64 -20.85 -63.97
N THR A 18 -7.47 -20.06 -64.65
CA THR A 18 -8.92 -20.11 -64.95
C THR A 18 -9.47 -21.40 -65.57
N SER A 19 -10.76 -21.75 -65.42
CA SER A 19 -11.85 -21.21 -66.26
C SER A 19 -13.22 -21.86 -65.99
N TYR A 20 -14.34 -21.16 -66.30
CA TYR A 20 -15.58 -21.65 -66.94
C TYR A 20 -16.59 -20.48 -67.13
N THR A 21 -17.50 -20.56 -68.12
CA THR A 21 -18.35 -19.45 -68.62
C THR A 21 -19.69 -20.00 -69.18
N LEU A 22 -20.73 -19.23 -69.54
CA LEU A 22 -20.95 -17.77 -69.56
C LEU A 22 -21.98 -17.39 -68.44
N ARG A 23 -23.12 -16.65 -68.55
CA ARG A 23 -23.82 -15.88 -69.60
C ARG A 23 -24.86 -14.93 -68.93
N GLY A 24 -25.05 -13.68 -69.40
CA GLY A 24 -26.19 -12.84 -68.96
C GLY A 24 -26.06 -11.31 -69.14
N SER A 25 -26.51 -10.79 -70.28
CA SER A 25 -27.01 -9.41 -70.58
C SER A 25 -26.37 -8.13 -69.96
N LYS A 26 -26.01 -7.21 -70.87
CA LYS A 26 -25.57 -5.79 -70.71
C LYS A 26 -26.74 -4.83 -70.28
N PRO A 27 -26.52 -3.53 -69.94
CA PRO A 27 -25.54 -2.59 -70.53
C PRO A 27 -24.74 -1.66 -69.59
N GLU A 28 -23.76 -0.97 -70.18
CA GLU A 28 -22.80 -0.07 -69.50
C GLU A 28 -23.33 1.36 -69.24
N LYS A 29 -22.73 2.02 -68.25
CA LYS A 29 -22.56 3.49 -68.22
C LYS A 29 -21.10 3.84 -67.91
N GLN A 30 -20.62 4.95 -68.47
CA GLN A 30 -19.22 5.36 -68.43
C GLN A 30 -18.79 5.86 -67.04
N TYR A 31 -17.63 5.41 -66.56
CA TYR A 31 -16.94 6.04 -65.43
C TYR A 31 -16.07 7.20 -65.93
N ILE A 32 -16.53 8.42 -65.68
CA ILE A 32 -15.77 9.65 -65.98
C ILE A 32 -14.70 9.83 -64.90
N TYR A 33 -13.42 9.74 -65.30
CA TYR A 33 -12.29 10.12 -64.44
C TYR A 33 -12.24 11.63 -64.22
N ARG A 34 -13.02 12.12 -63.24
CA ARG A 34 -12.85 13.49 -62.73
C ARG A 34 -11.60 13.56 -61.84
N ARG A 35 -10.56 14.24 -62.34
CA ARG A 35 -9.51 14.84 -61.48
C ARG A 35 -10.18 15.82 -60.52
N VAL A 36 -10.33 15.43 -59.25
CA VAL A 36 -10.63 16.37 -58.18
C VAL A 36 -9.30 16.97 -57.73
N TYR A 37 -9.19 18.30 -57.76
CA TYR A 37 -8.03 18.99 -57.22
C TYR A 37 -7.95 18.73 -55.71
N VAL A 38 -6.80 18.23 -55.24
CA VAL A 38 -6.52 18.10 -53.81
C VAL A 38 -6.26 19.49 -53.23
N GLY A 39 -7.33 20.19 -52.88
CA GLY A 39 -7.25 21.41 -52.10
C GLY A 39 -6.58 21.10 -50.76
N SER A 40 -5.52 21.85 -50.43
CA SER A 40 -4.69 21.63 -49.25
C SER A 40 -5.41 22.07 -47.97
N VAL A 41 -6.45 21.34 -47.56
CA VAL A 41 -7.05 21.44 -46.23
C VAL A 41 -6.03 20.95 -45.23
N ILE A 42 -5.27 21.89 -44.66
CA ILE A 42 -4.43 21.64 -43.49
C ILE A 42 -5.38 21.32 -42.34
N TYR A 43 -5.67 20.03 -42.15
CA TYR A 43 -6.29 19.50 -40.94
C TYR A 43 -5.33 19.73 -39.77
N LYS A 44 -5.38 20.95 -39.23
CA LYS A 44 -4.67 21.34 -38.01
C LYS A 44 -5.37 20.71 -36.82
N VAL A 45 -5.33 19.37 -36.75
CA VAL A 45 -5.78 18.57 -35.61
C VAL A 45 -4.80 18.83 -34.47
N THR A 46 -5.03 19.96 -33.79
CA THR A 46 -4.65 20.12 -32.40
C THR A 46 -5.41 19.05 -31.62
N ASN A 47 -4.78 17.88 -31.46
CA ASN A 47 -5.17 16.87 -30.47
C ASN A 47 -4.98 17.50 -29.08
N MET A 48 -5.93 18.35 -28.69
CA MET A 48 -6.08 18.82 -27.32
C MET A 48 -6.40 17.60 -26.47
N GLU A 49 -5.57 17.37 -25.45
CA GLU A 49 -5.83 16.30 -24.50
C GLU A 49 -7.17 16.59 -23.79
N ASN A 50 -8.02 15.58 -23.70
CA ASN A 50 -9.29 15.70 -23.00
C ASN A 50 -9.02 15.52 -21.50
N PHE A 51 -9.22 16.59 -20.71
CA PHE A 51 -9.03 16.54 -19.27
C PHE A 51 -10.34 16.27 -18.51
N LYS A 52 -11.46 16.00 -19.18
CA LYS A 52 -12.67 15.48 -18.54
C LYS A 52 -12.39 14.10 -17.93
N GLY A 53 -12.64 13.96 -16.64
CA GLY A 53 -12.44 12.72 -15.92
C GLY A 53 -13.56 11.70 -16.09
N ILE A 54 -13.25 10.47 -15.70
CA ILE A 54 -14.19 9.37 -15.50
C ILE A 54 -15.01 9.70 -14.25
N ASN A 55 -16.33 9.86 -14.43
CA ASN A 55 -17.29 9.95 -13.34
C ASN A 55 -17.97 8.58 -13.21
N LEU A 56 -17.90 7.98 -12.02
CA LEU A 56 -18.47 6.66 -11.73
C LEU A 56 -19.78 6.72 -10.95
N CYS A 57 -20.25 7.91 -10.55
CA CYS A 57 -21.43 8.04 -9.69
C CYS A 57 -22.73 7.78 -10.46
N ALA A 58 -23.48 6.76 -10.04
CA ALA A 58 -24.72 6.33 -10.68
C ALA A 58 -25.94 7.26 -10.49
N GLY A 59 -25.85 8.35 -9.71
CA GLY A 59 -26.99 9.25 -9.48
C GLY A 59 -26.75 10.33 -8.41
N LYS A 60 -27.82 10.90 -7.83
CA LYS A 60 -27.70 11.80 -6.67
C LYS A 60 -27.46 10.97 -5.39
N GLN A 61 -26.19 10.75 -5.05
CA GLN A 61 -25.78 10.12 -3.79
C GLN A 61 -25.32 11.16 -2.75
N SER A 62 -25.27 10.75 -1.48
CA SER A 62 -24.58 11.51 -0.43
C SER A 62 -23.08 11.52 -0.68
N ILE A 63 -22.41 12.64 -0.36
CA ILE A 63 -20.95 12.77 -0.50
C ILE A 63 -20.21 11.88 0.52
N SER A 64 -20.84 11.56 1.66
CA SER A 64 -20.25 10.79 2.75
C SER A 64 -20.92 9.45 3.07
N ASN A 65 -22.21 9.23 2.75
CA ASN A 65 -22.86 7.94 3.04
C ASN A 65 -22.66 6.95 1.88
N ILE A 66 -21.82 5.95 2.12
CA ILE A 66 -21.41 4.91 1.14
C ILE A 66 -22.37 3.72 1.16
N PHE A 67 -22.92 3.41 2.34
CA PHE A 67 -23.79 2.24 2.57
C PHE A 67 -25.15 2.70 3.11
N GLY A 68 -26.16 2.58 2.25
CA GLY A 68 -27.53 3.05 2.52
C GLY A 68 -28.44 3.15 1.29
N LYS A 69 -27.98 2.73 0.10
CA LYS A 69 -28.73 2.78 -1.17
C LYS A 69 -30.08 2.05 -1.13
N ASP A 70 -30.17 1.00 -0.31
CA ASP A 70 -31.36 0.17 -0.12
C ASP A 70 -32.29 0.68 1.03
N GLY A 71 -32.05 1.89 1.55
CA GLY A 71 -32.86 2.54 2.60
C GLY A 71 -32.68 1.99 4.02
N LYS A 72 -31.95 0.88 4.18
CA LYS A 72 -31.62 0.24 5.47
C LYS A 72 -30.35 0.82 6.08
N ASP A 73 -30.49 1.95 6.79
CA ASP A 73 -29.45 2.45 7.68
C ASP A 73 -29.84 2.07 9.12
N ASP A 74 -29.58 0.80 9.47
CA ASP A 74 -30.26 0.09 10.58
C ASP A 74 -29.97 0.67 11.98
N PHE A 75 -28.92 1.48 12.16
CA PHE A 75 -28.65 2.18 13.42
C PHE A 75 -27.73 3.42 13.24
N LYS A 76 -27.87 4.39 14.14
CA LYS A 76 -26.97 5.57 14.25
C LYS A 76 -26.16 5.48 15.55
N VAL A 77 -24.84 5.65 15.46
CA VAL A 77 -24.00 5.87 16.65
C VAL A 77 -24.15 7.32 17.12
N VAL A 78 -24.40 7.50 18.42
CA VAL A 78 -24.52 8.82 19.07
C VAL A 78 -23.42 8.94 20.10
N PHE A 79 -22.67 10.05 20.05
CA PHE A 79 -21.60 10.39 20.97
C PHE A 79 -21.97 11.64 21.75
N ASN A 80 -21.56 11.74 23.01
CA ASN A 80 -21.61 13.00 23.76
C ASN A 80 -20.43 13.91 23.34
N LYS A 81 -20.46 14.39 22.10
CA LYS A 81 -19.42 15.22 21.48
C LYS A 81 -19.98 16.60 21.10
N LYS A 82 -19.12 17.62 21.14
CA LYS A 82 -19.47 18.96 20.64
C LYS A 82 -19.38 18.94 19.11
N GLU A 83 -20.45 19.35 18.43
CA GLU A 83 -20.44 19.56 16.99
C GLU A 83 -21.28 20.78 16.62
N ASP A 84 -21.00 21.35 15.45
CA ASP A 84 -21.80 22.40 14.83
C ASP A 84 -22.13 22.04 13.37
N ASN A 85 -22.64 23.02 12.61
CA ASN A 85 -23.01 22.82 11.21
C ASN A 85 -21.82 22.43 10.32
N ASN A 86 -20.59 22.81 10.65
CA ASN A 86 -19.38 22.67 9.83
C ASN A 86 -18.35 21.71 10.43
N PHE A 87 -18.29 21.60 11.77
CA PHE A 87 -17.22 20.90 12.48
C PHE A 87 -17.73 19.88 13.50
N VAL A 88 -16.88 18.90 13.79
CA VAL A 88 -16.94 18.04 14.98
C VAL A 88 -15.72 18.35 15.84
N TYR A 89 -15.89 18.41 17.16
CA TYR A 89 -14.83 18.65 18.13
C TYR A 89 -14.70 17.50 19.12
N SER A 90 -13.48 17.18 19.50
CA SER A 90 -13.15 16.27 20.60
C SER A 90 -11.91 16.74 21.34
N THR A 91 -11.70 16.21 22.55
CA THR A 91 -10.51 16.44 23.36
C THR A 91 -9.87 15.09 23.67
N TYR A 92 -8.55 14.99 23.53
CA TYR A 92 -7.79 13.78 23.83
C TYR A 92 -6.62 14.10 24.77
N ASP A 93 -6.63 13.48 25.94
CA ASP A 93 -5.50 13.45 26.86
C ASP A 93 -4.49 12.39 26.42
N HIS A 94 -3.44 12.80 25.71
CA HIS A 94 -2.35 11.91 25.37
C HIS A 94 -1.42 11.76 26.58
N ILE A 95 -1.26 10.53 27.05
CA ILE A 95 -0.35 10.15 28.14
C ILE A 95 0.70 9.21 27.55
N GLU A 96 1.97 9.56 27.68
CA GLU A 96 3.11 8.80 27.18
C GLU A 96 4.22 8.76 28.24
N THR A 97 5.13 7.78 28.14
CA THR A 97 6.29 7.65 29.04
C THR A 97 7.57 8.03 28.30
N GLU A 98 8.19 9.15 28.68
CA GLU A 98 9.57 9.48 28.26
C GLU A 98 10.54 8.50 28.94
N VAL A 99 11.45 7.90 28.15
CA VAL A 99 12.40 6.87 28.63
C VAL A 99 13.84 7.34 28.45
N ILE A 100 14.57 7.50 29.55
CA ILE A 100 15.98 7.88 29.57
C ILE A 100 16.82 6.70 30.06
N LYS A 101 17.73 6.20 29.21
CA LYS A 101 18.65 5.10 29.55
C LYS A 101 19.99 5.63 30.06
N ASN A 102 20.30 5.40 31.33
CA ASN A 102 21.57 5.80 31.94
C ASN A 102 22.67 4.75 31.65
N LYS A 103 23.51 5.04 30.66
CA LYS A 103 24.60 4.14 30.24
C LYS A 103 25.67 3.85 31.31
N LYS A 104 25.71 4.59 32.44
CA LYS A 104 26.75 4.41 33.47
C LYS A 104 26.43 3.34 34.51
N ASN A 105 25.15 3.04 34.74
CA ASN A 105 24.68 2.08 35.75
C ASN A 105 23.57 1.14 35.24
N GLY A 106 23.13 1.28 33.99
CA GLY A 106 22.12 0.43 33.37
C GLY A 106 20.66 0.83 33.66
N GLU A 107 20.42 1.89 34.44
CA GLU A 107 19.07 2.32 34.80
C GLU A 107 18.25 2.78 33.58
N ILE A 108 16.96 2.49 33.62
CA ILE A 108 15.96 2.99 32.67
C ILE A 108 14.99 3.87 33.46
N ILE A 109 15.12 5.18 33.31
CA ILE A 109 14.29 6.17 34.01
C ILE A 109 13.06 6.44 33.14
N CYS A 110 11.88 6.11 33.67
CA CYS A 110 10.58 6.36 33.05
C CYS A 110 9.93 7.60 33.67
N LYS A 111 9.53 8.56 32.84
CA LYS A 111 8.78 9.75 33.27
C LYS A 111 7.45 9.83 32.53
N ASN A 112 6.36 10.05 33.27
CA ASN A 112 5.05 10.25 32.65
C ASN A 112 4.94 11.68 32.11
N VAL A 113 4.53 11.81 30.85
CA VAL A 113 4.25 13.07 30.16
C VAL A 113 2.77 13.07 29.77
N LYS A 114 2.08 14.18 30.02
CA LYS A 114 0.70 14.39 29.56
C LYS A 114 0.66 15.60 28.63
N ASN A 115 0.05 15.44 27.46
CA ASN A 115 -0.27 16.50 26.52
C ASN A 115 -1.75 16.44 26.16
N THR A 116 -2.51 17.49 26.43
CA THR A 116 -3.92 17.57 26.04
C THR A 116 -4.04 18.16 24.63
N TYR A 117 -4.83 17.50 23.79
CA TYR A 117 -5.10 17.88 22.41
C TYR A 117 -6.58 18.25 22.23
N GLU A 118 -6.84 19.47 21.77
CA GLU A 118 -8.10 19.83 21.13
C GLU A 118 -8.05 19.37 19.67
N ILE A 119 -9.08 18.66 19.23
CA ILE A 119 -9.19 18.10 17.88
C ILE A 119 -10.42 18.72 17.20
N MET A 120 -10.27 19.12 15.95
CA MET A 120 -11.34 19.66 15.11
C MET A 120 -11.37 18.92 13.78
N VAL A 121 -12.55 18.44 13.37
CA VAL A 121 -12.77 17.70 12.12
C VAL A 121 -13.81 18.44 11.26
N GLU A 122 -13.45 18.78 10.04
CA GLU A 122 -14.34 19.46 9.07
C GLU A 122 -15.27 18.47 8.34
N LYS A 123 -16.57 18.79 8.27
CA LYS A 123 -17.62 17.97 7.65
C LYS A 123 -17.66 18.09 6.12
N ILE A 124 -18.08 17.03 5.44
CA ILE A 124 -18.07 16.92 3.98
C ILE A 124 -19.37 17.49 3.38
N LYS A 125 -19.38 18.79 3.05
CA LYS A 125 -20.58 19.46 2.50
C LYS A 125 -20.68 19.52 0.97
N GLU A 126 -19.69 20.13 0.32
CA GLU A 126 -19.73 20.46 -1.12
C GLU A 126 -18.40 20.15 -1.83
N LYS A 127 -17.51 19.37 -1.18
CA LYS A 127 -16.18 19.05 -1.71
C LYS A 127 -16.27 18.12 -2.92
N LYS A 128 -15.73 18.57 -4.06
CA LYS A 128 -15.42 17.75 -5.24
C LYS A 128 -13.94 17.38 -5.23
N LEU A 129 -13.66 16.08 -5.21
CA LEU A 129 -12.32 15.51 -5.19
C LEU A 129 -12.00 14.86 -6.55
N GLY A 130 -10.81 15.15 -7.07
CA GLY A 130 -10.22 14.38 -8.16
C GLY A 130 -9.11 13.44 -7.70
N VAL A 131 -8.93 12.33 -8.41
CA VAL A 131 -7.75 11.46 -8.26
C VAL A 131 -7.11 11.27 -9.63
N LEU A 132 -5.84 11.66 -9.76
CA LEU A 132 -5.04 11.50 -10.98
C LEU A 132 -4.01 10.38 -10.80
N ILE A 133 -4.19 9.31 -11.56
CA ILE A 133 -3.42 8.07 -11.41
C ILE A 133 -2.31 7.99 -12.48
N VAL A 134 -1.05 7.90 -12.06
CA VAL A 134 0.06 7.52 -12.96
C VAL A 134 0.04 6.01 -13.13
N GLY A 135 -0.01 5.51 -14.36
CA GLY A 135 -0.27 4.11 -14.68
C GLY A 135 -1.76 3.74 -14.62
N ILE A 136 -2.68 4.65 -14.97
CA ILE A 136 -4.14 4.41 -14.89
C ILE A 136 -4.61 3.18 -15.68
N GLY A 137 -3.91 2.80 -16.75
CA GLY A 137 -4.23 1.58 -17.51
C GLY A 137 -3.75 0.29 -16.84
N GLY A 138 -2.96 0.35 -15.77
CA GLY A 138 -2.40 -0.82 -15.07
C GLY A 138 -3.41 -1.62 -14.25
N ASN A 139 -3.08 -2.86 -13.93
CA ASN A 139 -4.00 -3.82 -13.29
C ASN A 139 -4.69 -3.25 -12.04
N ASN A 140 -3.93 -2.80 -11.04
CA ASN A 140 -4.44 -2.21 -9.80
C ASN A 140 -5.42 -1.04 -10.06
N ALA A 141 -5.04 -0.10 -10.93
CA ALA A 141 -5.85 1.07 -11.23
C ALA A 141 -7.18 0.68 -11.92
N THR A 142 -7.14 -0.18 -12.95
CA THR A 142 -8.35 -0.68 -13.60
C THR A 142 -9.24 -1.51 -12.67
N THR A 143 -8.64 -2.23 -11.72
CA THR A 143 -9.37 -3.07 -10.76
C THR A 143 -10.05 -2.20 -9.69
N MET A 144 -9.36 -1.19 -9.17
CA MET A 144 -9.93 -0.20 -8.27
C MET A 144 -11.12 0.53 -8.92
N LEU A 145 -10.92 1.08 -10.11
CA LEU A 145 -11.95 1.81 -10.84
C LEU A 145 -13.15 0.91 -11.18
N GLY A 146 -12.91 -0.30 -11.70
CA GLY A 146 -13.98 -1.23 -12.05
C GLY A 146 -14.76 -1.72 -10.83
N GLY A 147 -14.10 -1.92 -9.69
CA GLY A 147 -14.74 -2.27 -8.42
C GLY A 147 -15.64 -1.14 -7.90
N ILE A 148 -15.17 0.11 -7.93
CA ILE A 148 -15.98 1.30 -7.57
C ILE A 148 -17.18 1.43 -8.51
N CYS A 149 -16.98 1.27 -9.83
CA CYS A 149 -18.07 1.30 -10.80
C CYS A 149 -19.14 0.23 -10.52
N ALA A 150 -18.71 -1.01 -10.24
CA ALA A 150 -19.63 -2.11 -9.95
C ALA A 150 -20.47 -1.84 -8.69
N ASN A 151 -19.82 -1.39 -7.61
CA ASN A 151 -20.52 -0.96 -6.38
C ASN A 151 -21.46 0.23 -6.64
N SER A 152 -21.05 1.18 -7.50
CA SER A 152 -21.85 2.38 -7.75
C SER A 152 -23.20 2.08 -8.36
N TYR A 153 -23.20 1.30 -9.44
CA TYR A 153 -24.40 0.87 -10.15
C TYR A 153 -25.11 -0.34 -9.50
N ASN A 154 -24.68 -0.78 -8.30
CA ASN A 154 -25.24 -1.92 -7.54
C ASN A 154 -25.44 -3.18 -8.42
N LEU A 155 -24.46 -3.48 -9.27
CA LEU A 155 -24.58 -4.52 -10.29
C LEU A 155 -24.64 -5.93 -9.68
N SER A 156 -25.10 -6.90 -10.48
CA SER A 156 -24.85 -8.31 -10.22
C SER A 156 -24.12 -8.93 -11.41
N TYR A 157 -23.21 -9.87 -11.13
CA TYR A 157 -22.43 -10.54 -12.17
C TYR A 157 -22.28 -12.04 -11.89
N ILE A 158 -22.16 -12.82 -12.95
CA ILE A 158 -22.07 -14.27 -12.92
C ILE A 158 -20.60 -14.68 -13.04
N ASN A 159 -20.14 -15.54 -12.13
CA ASN A 159 -18.92 -16.33 -12.33
C ASN A 159 -19.29 -17.78 -12.70
N LYS A 160 -18.30 -18.67 -12.79
CA LYS A 160 -18.49 -20.10 -13.11
C LYS A 160 -19.48 -20.86 -12.20
N TYR A 161 -19.76 -20.37 -10.99
CA TYR A 161 -20.49 -21.07 -9.93
C TYR A 161 -21.75 -20.32 -9.47
N ASP A 162 -21.68 -19.00 -9.28
CA ASP A 162 -22.78 -18.23 -8.68
C ASP A 162 -22.88 -16.77 -9.13
N ILE A 163 -24.02 -16.15 -8.82
CA ILE A 163 -24.26 -14.71 -8.98
C ILE A 163 -23.61 -13.98 -7.79
N LYS A 164 -22.63 -13.13 -8.07
CA LYS A 164 -21.99 -12.25 -7.09
C LYS A 164 -22.61 -10.85 -7.10
N LYS A 165 -22.50 -10.20 -5.94
CA LYS A 165 -22.64 -8.75 -5.78
C LYS A 165 -21.26 -8.11 -5.55
N PRO A 166 -21.04 -6.88 -6.02
CA PRO A 166 -19.87 -6.08 -5.68
C PRO A 166 -19.87 -5.73 -4.20
N ASN A 167 -18.68 -5.38 -3.70
CA ASN A 167 -18.41 -5.01 -2.31
C ASN A 167 -17.05 -4.26 -2.25
N TYR A 168 -16.65 -3.83 -1.07
CA TYR A 168 -15.35 -3.22 -0.80
C TYR A 168 -14.47 -4.09 0.14
N LEU A 169 -14.66 -5.42 0.13
CA LEU A 169 -13.93 -6.33 1.03
C LEU A 169 -12.41 -6.16 0.88
N GLY A 170 -11.72 -6.18 2.02
CA GLY A 170 -10.29 -5.89 2.11
C GLY A 170 -9.96 -4.41 2.42
N SER A 171 -10.91 -3.48 2.22
CA SER A 171 -10.80 -2.11 2.72
C SER A 171 -11.04 -2.07 4.23
N ILE A 172 -10.19 -1.33 4.94
CA ILE A 172 -10.33 -1.10 6.37
C ILE A 172 -11.46 -0.11 6.62
N PHE A 173 -11.47 1.05 5.96
CA PHE A 173 -12.50 2.06 6.16
C PHE A 173 -13.91 1.58 5.79
N LEU A 174 -14.03 0.77 4.72
CA LEU A 174 -15.31 0.40 4.11
C LEU A 174 -15.79 -1.00 4.50
N SER A 175 -14.97 -1.84 5.14
CA SER A 175 -15.36 -3.23 5.49
C SER A 175 -14.78 -3.76 6.81
N SER A 176 -14.13 -2.93 7.63
CA SER A 176 -13.73 -3.30 9.00
C SER A 176 -14.58 -2.60 10.07
N ASN A 177 -14.68 -3.24 11.24
CA ASN A 177 -15.36 -2.73 12.42
C ASN A 177 -14.34 -2.28 13.49
N ILE A 178 -14.73 -1.29 14.30
CA ILE A 178 -14.05 -0.93 15.55
C ILE A 178 -14.97 -1.31 16.72
N ARG A 179 -14.38 -1.83 17.80
CA ARG A 179 -15.06 -2.03 19.08
C ARG A 179 -15.51 -0.67 19.62
N LEU A 180 -16.79 -0.50 19.98
CA LEU A 180 -17.26 0.71 20.66
C LEU A 180 -16.94 0.66 22.15
N GLY A 181 -17.32 -0.45 22.81
CA GLY A 181 -17.23 -0.66 24.26
C GLY A 181 -17.83 -2.00 24.66
N TYR A 182 -18.46 -2.06 25.83
CA TYR A 182 -19.07 -3.24 26.44
C TYR A 182 -20.57 -3.04 26.70
N ASP A 183 -21.40 -3.94 26.18
CA ASP A 183 -22.84 -4.05 26.43
C ASP A 183 -23.06 -4.72 27.79
N LYS A 184 -23.58 -3.97 28.77
CA LYS A 184 -23.78 -4.47 30.14
C LYS A 184 -24.94 -5.46 30.27
N GLU A 185 -25.93 -5.41 29.39
CA GLU A 185 -27.12 -6.24 29.47
C GLU A 185 -26.83 -7.64 28.91
N LYS A 186 -26.20 -7.69 27.73
CA LYS A 186 -25.79 -8.94 27.09
C LYS A 186 -24.45 -9.49 27.54
N ARG A 187 -23.60 -8.65 28.16
CA ARG A 187 -22.23 -8.96 28.59
C ARG A 187 -21.27 -9.27 27.43
N GLU A 188 -21.42 -8.54 26.32
CA GLU A 188 -20.61 -8.69 25.09
C GLU A 188 -19.92 -7.38 24.69
N HIS A 189 -18.89 -7.44 23.85
CA HIS A 189 -18.27 -6.24 23.27
C HIS A 189 -19.05 -5.78 22.04
N THR A 190 -19.51 -4.54 22.03
CA THR A 190 -20.23 -3.95 20.89
C THR A 190 -19.24 -3.48 19.82
N PHE A 191 -19.54 -3.72 18.55
CA PHE A 191 -18.71 -3.30 17.41
C PHE A 191 -19.53 -2.48 16.40
N CYS A 192 -18.86 -1.62 15.63
CA CYS A 192 -19.49 -0.77 14.60
C CYS A 192 -18.55 -0.55 13.39
N PRO A 193 -19.06 -0.51 12.15
CA PRO A 193 -18.26 -0.21 10.95
C PRO A 193 -17.58 1.16 11.03
N ILE A 194 -16.31 1.23 10.59
CA ILE A 194 -15.48 2.45 10.67
C ILE A 194 -16.17 3.66 10.01
N HIS A 195 -16.77 3.47 8.83
CA HIS A 195 -17.48 4.51 8.08
C HIS A 195 -18.77 5.06 8.75
N LYS A 196 -19.22 4.50 9.88
CA LYS A 196 -20.34 5.04 10.69
C LYS A 196 -19.87 5.89 11.88
N LEU A 197 -18.57 5.93 12.17
CA LEU A 197 -17.99 6.68 13.30
C LEU A 197 -17.61 8.13 12.93
N THR A 198 -17.21 8.34 11.67
CA THR A 198 -16.77 9.63 11.14
C THR A 198 -17.13 9.75 9.65
N GLU A 199 -17.18 10.99 9.13
CA GLU A 199 -17.50 11.23 7.72
C GLU A 199 -16.30 10.87 6.82
N ILE A 200 -16.44 9.76 6.11
CA ILE A 200 -15.52 9.26 5.08
C ILE A 200 -16.06 9.67 3.71
N PHE A 201 -15.19 10.11 2.79
CA PHE A 201 -15.59 10.48 1.44
C PHE A 201 -16.07 9.26 0.65
N ASN A 202 -17.18 9.37 -0.10
CA ASN A 202 -17.66 8.26 -0.92
C ASN A 202 -16.80 8.12 -2.19
N PRO A 203 -16.09 7.00 -2.41
CA PRO A 203 -15.17 6.83 -3.54
C PRO A 203 -15.89 6.85 -4.91
N GLU A 204 -17.20 6.66 -4.94
CA GLU A 204 -18.03 6.72 -6.14
C GLU A 204 -18.25 8.16 -6.64
N ASN A 205 -18.13 9.16 -5.74
CA ASN A 205 -18.26 10.59 -6.05
C ASN A 205 -16.93 11.25 -6.46
N ILE A 206 -15.83 10.49 -6.53
CA ILE A 206 -14.52 10.99 -6.94
C ILE A 206 -14.45 11.01 -8.48
N ILE A 207 -13.87 12.06 -9.04
CA ILE A 207 -13.60 12.17 -10.48
C ILE A 207 -12.20 11.64 -10.78
N TYR A 208 -12.12 10.54 -11.51
CA TYR A 208 -10.86 9.85 -11.79
C TYR A 208 -10.28 10.24 -13.15
N GLY A 209 -8.96 10.31 -13.25
CA GLY A 209 -8.25 10.47 -14.51
C GLY A 209 -6.79 10.06 -14.33
N GLY A 210 -5.96 10.27 -15.34
CA GLY A 210 -4.53 9.98 -15.19
C GLY A 210 -3.76 9.75 -16.48
N TRP A 211 -2.55 9.25 -16.28
CA TRP A 211 -1.54 9.08 -17.30
C TRP A 211 -1.18 7.61 -17.47
N ASP A 212 -0.86 7.18 -18.69
CA ASP A 212 -0.18 5.91 -18.93
C ASP A 212 0.75 6.07 -20.14
N ILE A 213 1.88 5.36 -20.13
CA ILE A 213 2.83 5.30 -21.25
C ILE A 213 2.23 4.62 -22.49
N ASN A 214 1.08 3.97 -22.32
CA ASN A 214 0.29 3.29 -23.33
C ASN A 214 -1.09 3.97 -23.49
N ASN A 215 -1.47 4.38 -24.71
CA ASN A 215 -2.74 5.08 -25.00
C ASN A 215 -3.97 4.15 -25.11
N LEU A 216 -3.89 2.91 -24.65
CA LEU A 216 -5.03 1.99 -24.69
C LEU A 216 -6.15 2.53 -23.79
N ASN A 217 -7.37 2.53 -24.31
CA ASN A 217 -8.54 3.04 -23.62
C ASN A 217 -8.84 2.17 -22.38
N ILE A 218 -9.34 2.78 -21.29
CA ILE A 218 -9.53 2.08 -20.01
C ILE A 218 -10.51 0.90 -20.13
N LYS A 219 -11.54 1.02 -20.98
CA LYS A 219 -12.47 -0.08 -21.31
C LYS A 219 -11.77 -1.32 -21.85
N ASP A 220 -10.73 -1.13 -22.65
CA ASP A 220 -9.93 -2.20 -23.26
C ASP A 220 -8.80 -2.67 -22.31
N CYS A 221 -8.34 -1.80 -21.40
CA CYS A 221 -7.41 -2.17 -20.34
C CYS A 221 -8.03 -3.17 -19.35
N LEU A 222 -9.33 -3.06 -19.03
CA LEU A 222 -10.06 -4.06 -18.24
C LEU A 222 -9.93 -5.47 -18.84
N VAL A 223 -10.20 -5.59 -20.15
CA VAL A 223 -10.07 -6.85 -20.91
C VAL A 223 -8.61 -7.34 -20.96
N ARG A 224 -7.66 -6.42 -21.17
CA ARG A 224 -6.22 -6.73 -21.25
C ARG A 224 -5.66 -7.25 -19.92
N ASN A 225 -6.12 -6.71 -18.79
CA ASN A 225 -5.54 -6.96 -17.47
C ASN A 225 -6.08 -8.24 -16.81
N LYS A 226 -7.27 -8.74 -17.24
CA LYS A 226 -7.83 -10.06 -16.89
C LYS A 226 -7.99 -10.34 -15.38
N VAL A 227 -8.38 -9.33 -14.60
CA VAL A 227 -8.61 -9.45 -13.15
C VAL A 227 -10.08 -9.76 -12.81
N PHE A 228 -11.02 -9.31 -13.65
CA PHE A 228 -12.46 -9.51 -13.44
C PHE A 228 -13.04 -10.58 -14.37
N GLU A 229 -14.13 -11.21 -13.91
CA GLU A 229 -14.99 -12.07 -14.71
C GLU A 229 -15.54 -11.33 -15.94
N THR A 230 -15.61 -12.02 -17.08
CA THR A 230 -15.99 -11.42 -18.37
C THR A 230 -17.35 -10.74 -18.33
N ASP A 231 -18.35 -11.33 -17.66
CA ASP A 231 -19.70 -10.75 -17.51
C ASP A 231 -19.67 -9.40 -16.75
N LEU A 232 -18.81 -9.26 -15.74
CA LEU A 232 -18.62 -7.98 -15.04
C LEU A 232 -17.94 -6.95 -15.95
N VAL A 233 -16.90 -7.36 -16.70
CA VAL A 233 -16.21 -6.47 -17.66
C VAL A 233 -17.16 -5.97 -18.73
N GLU A 234 -17.97 -6.84 -19.34
CA GLU A 234 -18.95 -6.46 -20.36
C GLU A 234 -19.98 -5.46 -19.83
N LYS A 235 -20.43 -5.62 -18.57
CA LYS A 235 -21.35 -4.68 -17.92
C LYS A 235 -20.70 -3.32 -17.67
N ILE A 236 -19.50 -3.26 -17.10
CA ILE A 236 -18.89 -1.98 -16.67
C ILE A 236 -18.14 -1.22 -17.77
N LYS A 237 -17.61 -1.90 -18.81
CA LYS A 237 -16.65 -1.29 -19.77
C LYS A 237 -17.16 -0.02 -20.46
N HIS A 238 -18.47 0.13 -20.63
CA HIS A 238 -19.07 1.28 -21.30
C HIS A 238 -18.98 2.60 -20.49
N HIS A 239 -18.76 2.53 -19.16
CA HIS A 239 -18.45 3.69 -18.32
C HIS A 239 -16.99 4.17 -18.45
N PHE A 240 -16.14 3.39 -19.14
CA PHE A 240 -14.68 3.56 -19.14
C PHE A 240 -14.10 4.07 -20.47
N ASP A 241 -14.85 4.85 -21.24
CA ASP A 241 -14.37 5.46 -22.48
C ASP A 241 -13.41 6.65 -22.21
N TYR A 242 -12.19 6.31 -21.78
CA TYR A 242 -11.14 7.26 -21.41
C TYR A 242 -9.81 6.83 -22.02
N ILE A 243 -9.13 7.77 -22.68
CA ILE A 243 -7.78 7.58 -23.22
C ILE A 243 -6.80 8.27 -22.24
N PRO A 244 -5.79 7.56 -21.70
CA PRO A 244 -4.85 8.15 -20.75
C PRO A 244 -4.11 9.38 -21.30
N LEU A 245 -3.90 10.39 -20.43
CA LEU A 245 -3.05 11.55 -20.73
C LEU A 245 -1.61 11.09 -21.02
N LYS A 246 -0.89 11.85 -21.87
CA LYS A 246 0.50 11.51 -22.21
C LYS A 246 1.39 11.48 -20.97
N SER A 247 2.06 10.36 -20.75
CA SER A 247 2.84 10.11 -19.54
C SER A 247 4.30 10.54 -19.68
N VAL A 248 4.93 10.89 -18.56
CA VAL A 248 6.39 11.04 -18.50
C VAL A 248 7.05 9.67 -18.70
N TYR A 249 8.07 9.60 -19.56
CA TYR A 249 8.87 8.39 -19.77
C TYR A 249 10.30 8.77 -20.20
N PHE A 250 11.31 8.28 -19.48
CA PHE A 250 12.72 8.45 -19.82
C PHE A 250 13.28 7.09 -20.29
N LYS A 251 13.50 6.97 -21.60
CA LYS A 251 13.83 5.73 -22.30
C LYS A 251 15.02 5.01 -21.68
N GLY A 252 14.87 3.71 -21.40
CA GLY A 252 15.93 2.82 -20.90
C GLY A 252 16.35 3.01 -19.44
N ASN A 253 15.99 4.11 -18.77
CA ASN A 253 16.68 4.52 -17.54
C ASN A 253 16.10 3.96 -16.23
N PHE A 254 14.77 3.78 -16.12
CA PHE A 254 14.10 3.60 -14.82
C PHE A 254 13.23 2.33 -14.68
N ILE A 255 12.52 1.93 -15.73
CA ILE A 255 11.69 0.71 -15.77
C ILE A 255 12.29 -0.34 -16.70
N ALA A 256 11.88 -1.60 -16.56
CA ALA A 256 12.49 -2.72 -17.29
C ALA A 256 12.41 -2.54 -18.82
N PRO A 257 13.48 -2.87 -19.60
CA PRO A 257 13.50 -2.72 -21.06
C PRO A 257 12.35 -3.46 -21.77
N ASN A 258 11.85 -4.56 -21.19
CA ASN A 258 10.74 -5.35 -21.71
C ASN A 258 9.38 -4.60 -21.76
N GLN A 259 9.31 -3.39 -21.17
CA GLN A 259 8.16 -2.49 -21.23
C GLN A 259 8.13 -1.63 -22.52
N GLN A 260 9.24 -1.53 -23.27
CA GLN A 260 9.35 -0.67 -24.46
C GLN A 260 8.26 -0.92 -25.52
N LYS A 261 7.73 -2.15 -25.63
CA LYS A 261 6.63 -2.50 -26.55
C LYS A 261 5.25 -1.92 -26.16
N ARG A 262 5.10 -1.40 -24.92
CA ARG A 262 3.88 -0.68 -24.46
C ARG A 262 3.95 0.84 -24.72
N VAL A 263 5.15 1.38 -24.93
CA VAL A 263 5.40 2.82 -24.98
C VAL A 263 4.91 3.41 -26.31
N ASN A 264 3.81 4.16 -26.26
CA ASN A 264 3.30 4.92 -27.40
C ASN A 264 2.62 6.27 -27.04
N ASN A 265 2.54 6.62 -25.75
CA ASN A 265 1.77 7.78 -25.25
C ASN A 265 2.61 8.70 -24.35
N ILE A 266 3.65 9.32 -24.92
CA ILE A 266 4.68 10.01 -24.13
C ILE A 266 4.57 11.53 -24.22
N LEU A 267 4.76 12.19 -23.07
CA LEU A 267 4.85 13.63 -22.92
C LEU A 267 6.27 14.10 -23.24
N THR A 268 6.42 14.93 -24.27
CA THR A 268 7.72 15.40 -24.75
C THR A 268 8.03 16.83 -24.33
N GLY A 269 9.32 17.12 -24.13
CA GLY A 269 9.81 18.45 -23.81
C GLY A 269 11.32 18.59 -23.97
N ASN A 270 11.78 19.83 -23.95
CA ASN A 270 13.18 20.19 -24.22
C ASN A 270 14.11 19.74 -23.08
N ASN A 271 13.60 19.75 -21.85
CA ASN A 271 14.25 19.17 -20.68
C ASN A 271 13.21 18.68 -19.66
N LYS A 272 13.66 18.05 -18.57
CA LYS A 272 12.77 17.54 -17.52
C LYS A 272 11.99 18.65 -16.80
N LEU A 273 12.51 19.88 -16.77
CA LEU A 273 11.81 21.06 -16.23
C LEU A 273 10.64 21.52 -17.12
N ASP A 274 10.78 21.51 -18.44
CA ASP A 274 9.66 21.72 -19.38
C ASP A 274 8.60 20.60 -19.22
N ILE A 275 9.04 19.34 -19.10
CA ILE A 275 8.14 18.20 -18.84
C ILE A 275 7.42 18.35 -17.49
N LEU A 276 8.10 18.79 -16.43
CA LEU A 276 7.51 19.11 -15.13
C LEU A 276 6.38 20.15 -15.27
N ASN A 277 6.64 21.26 -15.97
CA ASN A 277 5.64 22.30 -16.19
C ASN A 277 4.46 21.82 -17.03
N LYS A 278 4.68 20.92 -18.00
CA LYS A 278 3.61 20.27 -18.73
C LYS A 278 2.75 19.37 -17.84
N VAL A 279 3.34 18.57 -16.94
CA VAL A 279 2.56 17.78 -15.94
C VAL A 279 1.77 18.70 -15.00
N ARG A 280 2.37 19.79 -14.49
CA ARG A 280 1.66 20.81 -13.68
C ARG A 280 0.46 21.39 -14.43
N ASN A 281 0.61 21.70 -15.72
CA ASN A 281 -0.48 22.21 -16.55
C ASN A 281 -1.55 21.15 -16.82
N GLN A 282 -1.20 19.87 -16.99
CA GLN A 282 -2.17 18.78 -17.09
C GLN A 282 -3.01 18.64 -15.78
N ILE A 283 -2.37 18.78 -14.60
CA ILE A 283 -3.07 18.82 -13.30
C ILE A 283 -4.05 20.01 -13.22
N LYS A 284 -3.59 21.23 -13.56
CA LYS A 284 -4.44 22.44 -13.59
C LYS A 284 -5.63 22.30 -14.53
N ASN A 285 -5.39 21.80 -15.74
CA ASN A 285 -6.45 21.61 -16.74
C ASN A 285 -7.49 20.58 -16.26
N PHE A 286 -7.07 19.48 -15.63
CA PHE A 286 -7.98 18.51 -15.02
C PHE A 286 -8.78 19.10 -13.85
N LYS A 287 -8.13 19.91 -12.99
CA LYS A 287 -8.82 20.62 -11.90
C LYS A 287 -9.93 21.53 -12.42
N ASN A 288 -9.62 22.31 -13.44
CA ASN A 288 -10.51 23.31 -14.00
C ASN A 288 -11.65 22.67 -14.82
N GLN A 289 -11.35 21.73 -15.73
CA GLN A 289 -12.39 21.12 -16.59
C GLN A 289 -13.42 20.28 -15.81
N ASN A 290 -13.05 19.75 -14.64
CA ASN A 290 -13.96 18.98 -13.78
C ASN A 290 -14.52 19.80 -12.59
N ASN A 291 -14.15 21.09 -12.46
CA ASN A 291 -14.55 21.99 -11.37
C ASN A 291 -14.27 21.41 -9.96
N LEU A 292 -13.02 21.01 -9.72
CA LEU A 292 -12.61 20.29 -8.50
C LEU A 292 -12.02 21.22 -7.44
N ASN A 293 -12.34 20.97 -6.17
CA ASN A 293 -11.74 21.69 -5.03
C ASN A 293 -10.33 21.18 -4.76
N ASP A 294 -10.17 19.86 -4.69
CA ASP A 294 -8.94 19.15 -4.33
C ASP A 294 -8.60 18.08 -5.38
N ILE A 295 -7.30 17.77 -5.50
CA ILE A 295 -6.80 16.64 -6.29
C ILE A 295 -5.77 15.87 -5.45
N ILE A 296 -5.82 14.54 -5.51
CA ILE A 296 -4.76 13.64 -5.04
C ILE A 296 -4.08 13.00 -6.25
N ILE A 297 -2.74 12.94 -6.23
CA ILE A 297 -1.93 12.27 -7.25
C ILE A 297 -1.52 10.89 -6.72
N LEU A 298 -1.80 9.84 -7.49
CA LEU A 298 -1.51 8.45 -7.11
C LEU A 298 -0.56 7.81 -8.12
N TRP A 299 0.64 7.43 -7.70
CA TRP A 299 1.49 6.54 -8.49
C TRP A 299 1.03 5.10 -8.33
N SER A 300 0.49 4.51 -9.40
CA SER A 300 0.25 3.08 -9.60
C SER A 300 1.00 2.56 -10.84
N GLY A 301 2.08 3.25 -11.22
CA GLY A 301 2.91 2.91 -12.37
C GLY A 301 3.87 1.74 -12.11
N ASN A 302 4.45 1.24 -13.20
CA ASN A 302 5.54 0.27 -13.19
C ASN A 302 6.58 0.57 -12.09
N THR A 303 6.98 -0.45 -11.33
CA THR A 303 8.09 -0.34 -10.36
C THR A 303 9.34 0.20 -11.05
N GLU A 304 9.90 1.31 -10.56
CA GLU A 304 11.17 1.84 -11.04
C GLU A 304 12.36 1.30 -10.22
N LYS A 305 13.57 1.45 -10.76
CA LYS A 305 14.80 1.24 -9.97
C LYS A 305 14.95 2.34 -8.91
N ASN A 306 15.53 1.99 -7.77
CA ASN A 306 15.98 3.00 -6.79
C ASN A 306 17.09 3.88 -7.38
N ILE A 307 17.17 5.10 -6.86
CA ILE A 307 18.21 6.09 -7.17
C ILE A 307 19.04 6.40 -5.93
N PRO A 308 20.35 6.70 -6.06
CA PRO A 308 21.15 7.12 -4.92
C PRO A 308 20.75 8.52 -4.43
N TYR A 309 21.02 8.79 -3.15
CA TYR A 309 21.11 10.16 -2.63
C TYR A 309 22.34 10.83 -3.23
N ILE A 310 22.18 12.03 -3.77
CA ILE A 310 23.24 12.84 -4.38
C ILE A 310 23.09 14.28 -3.87
N LYS A 311 24.06 14.70 -3.04
CA LYS A 311 24.18 16.08 -2.56
C LYS A 311 24.37 17.04 -3.75
N GLY A 312 23.70 18.18 -3.76
CA GLY A 312 23.67 19.11 -4.89
C GLY A 312 22.71 18.73 -6.02
N VAL A 313 21.87 17.71 -5.86
CA VAL A 313 21.01 17.18 -6.96
C VAL A 313 19.61 16.74 -6.50
N ASN A 314 19.49 15.98 -5.40
CA ASN A 314 18.19 15.51 -4.89
C ASN A 314 18.04 15.66 -3.36
N ASP A 315 18.94 16.45 -2.76
CA ASP A 315 19.00 16.81 -1.35
C ASP A 315 18.08 17.99 -0.99
N THR A 316 18.04 19.04 -1.82
CA THR A 316 17.12 20.18 -1.67
C THR A 316 16.24 20.39 -2.89
N PHE A 317 15.11 21.08 -2.72
CA PHE A 317 14.16 21.37 -3.78
C PHE A 317 14.76 22.23 -4.91
N GLU A 318 15.57 23.24 -4.57
CA GLU A 318 16.23 24.12 -5.54
C GLU A 318 17.22 23.33 -6.41
N ASN A 319 18.06 22.51 -5.77
CA ASN A 319 18.97 21.58 -6.44
C ASN A 319 18.21 20.63 -7.37
N LEU A 320 17.04 20.15 -6.97
CA LEU A 320 16.20 19.29 -7.80
C LEU A 320 15.61 20.02 -9.01
N LEU A 321 15.30 21.32 -8.92
CA LEU A 321 14.89 22.13 -10.07
C LEU A 321 16.04 22.34 -11.07
N HIS A 322 17.25 22.65 -10.58
CA HIS A 322 18.44 22.71 -11.44
C HIS A 322 18.73 21.34 -12.09
N ALA A 323 18.60 20.25 -11.35
CA ALA A 323 18.73 18.88 -11.87
C ALA A 323 17.66 18.56 -12.95
N CYS A 324 16.43 19.07 -12.80
CA CYS A 324 15.41 18.98 -13.84
C CYS A 324 15.76 19.82 -15.09
N LYS A 325 16.30 21.03 -14.91
CA LYS A 325 16.73 21.90 -16.02
C LYS A 325 17.87 21.27 -16.83
N ASN A 326 18.83 20.69 -16.12
CA ASN A 326 20.04 20.07 -16.67
C ASN A 326 19.86 18.58 -17.05
N ASN A 327 18.61 18.10 -17.14
CA ASN A 327 18.27 16.73 -17.53
C ASN A 327 18.89 15.59 -16.68
N HIS A 328 19.35 15.89 -15.46
CA HIS A 328 20.22 15.01 -14.66
C HIS A 328 19.70 13.57 -14.55
N THR A 329 20.60 12.60 -14.69
CA THR A 329 20.27 11.19 -14.91
C THR A 329 19.47 10.54 -13.77
N SER A 330 19.65 10.99 -12.52
CA SER A 330 18.91 10.50 -11.35
C SER A 330 17.45 10.97 -11.25
N VAL A 331 17.04 12.03 -11.96
CA VAL A 331 15.66 12.53 -11.89
C VAL A 331 14.71 11.56 -12.62
N SER A 332 13.91 10.82 -11.87
CA SER A 332 12.97 9.80 -12.36
C SER A 332 11.63 10.39 -12.83
N PRO A 333 10.85 9.66 -13.66
CA PRO A 333 9.44 9.99 -13.94
C PRO A 333 8.62 10.14 -12.65
N SER A 334 8.78 9.24 -11.67
CA SER A 334 8.07 9.33 -10.39
C SER A 334 8.38 10.62 -9.62
N ILE A 335 9.63 11.09 -9.62
CA ILE A 335 10.01 12.38 -9.05
C ILE A 335 9.29 13.53 -9.75
N ILE A 336 9.21 13.53 -11.09
CA ILE A 336 8.51 14.60 -11.83
C ILE A 336 7.03 14.67 -11.44
N TYR A 337 6.37 13.53 -11.22
CA TYR A 337 4.98 13.51 -10.74
C TYR A 337 4.85 13.96 -9.28
N ALA A 338 5.73 13.52 -8.38
CA ALA A 338 5.71 13.95 -6.97
C ALA A 338 5.99 15.45 -6.83
N LEU A 339 6.97 15.96 -7.59
CA LEU A 339 7.32 17.37 -7.64
C LEU A 339 6.19 18.23 -8.21
N ALA A 340 5.53 17.78 -9.30
CA ALA A 340 4.36 18.46 -9.85
C ALA A 340 3.17 18.46 -8.88
N ALA A 341 2.92 17.33 -8.20
CA ALA A 341 1.85 17.20 -7.21
C ALA A 341 2.01 18.22 -6.07
N VAL A 342 3.16 18.19 -5.41
CA VAL A 342 3.45 19.08 -4.26
C VAL A 342 3.51 20.55 -4.70
N LEU A 343 4.07 20.86 -5.88
CA LEU A 343 4.05 22.22 -6.43
C LEU A 343 2.62 22.75 -6.60
N GLU A 344 1.69 21.92 -7.05
CA GLU A 344 0.27 22.25 -7.26
C GLU A 344 -0.62 21.97 -6.04
N ASN A 345 -0.04 21.86 -4.84
CA ASN A 345 -0.75 21.63 -3.57
C ASN A 345 -1.59 20.35 -3.51
N CYS A 346 -1.28 19.38 -4.37
CA CYS A 346 -1.96 18.09 -4.46
C CYS A 346 -1.17 17.04 -3.67
N PRO A 347 -1.77 16.32 -2.70
CA PRO A 347 -1.11 15.20 -2.03
C PRO A 347 -0.62 14.13 -3.00
N PHE A 348 0.48 13.44 -2.64
CA PHE A 348 1.10 12.40 -3.49
C PHE A 348 1.21 11.05 -2.77
N ILE A 349 0.70 9.99 -3.41
CA ILE A 349 0.72 8.62 -2.89
C ILE A 349 1.60 7.75 -3.79
N ASN A 350 2.68 7.18 -3.23
CA ASN A 350 3.53 6.21 -3.93
C ASN A 350 3.14 4.76 -3.58
N SER A 351 2.41 4.08 -4.48
CA SER A 351 2.05 2.67 -4.28
C SER A 351 3.16 1.67 -4.63
N SER A 352 4.31 2.14 -5.12
CA SER A 352 5.41 1.32 -5.66
C SER A 352 6.70 1.51 -4.84
N PRO A 353 7.71 0.60 -4.93
CA PRO A 353 8.82 0.58 -3.98
C PRO A 353 9.94 1.57 -4.26
N GLN A 354 10.00 2.18 -5.45
CA GLN A 354 11.09 3.11 -5.76
C GLN A 354 11.08 4.31 -4.79
N ASN A 355 12.27 4.81 -4.44
CA ASN A 355 12.46 5.92 -3.50
C ASN A 355 12.10 7.31 -4.06
N THR A 356 10.88 7.45 -4.59
CA THR A 356 10.31 8.68 -5.17
C THR A 356 10.46 9.91 -4.28
N LEU A 357 10.18 9.74 -2.98
CA LEU A 357 10.16 10.81 -1.98
C LEU A 357 11.57 11.06 -1.43
N VAL A 358 12.46 11.55 -2.30
CA VAL A 358 13.79 12.05 -1.92
C VAL A 358 13.70 13.29 -1.02
N ASN A 359 14.78 13.62 -0.30
CA ASN A 359 14.82 14.72 0.67
C ASN A 359 14.24 16.03 0.11
N ALA A 360 14.58 16.40 -1.13
CA ALA A 360 14.04 17.54 -1.84
C ALA A 360 12.49 17.58 -1.94
N ILE A 361 11.84 16.42 -2.11
CA ILE A 361 10.38 16.29 -2.15
C ILE A 361 9.79 16.37 -0.74
N VAL A 362 10.45 15.76 0.25
CA VAL A 362 10.01 15.80 1.66
C VAL A 362 10.06 17.24 2.19
N GLN A 363 11.18 17.93 1.97
CA GLN A 363 11.38 19.35 2.31
C GLN A 363 10.27 20.23 1.74
N LEU A 364 9.99 20.12 0.44
CA LEU A 364 8.93 20.91 -0.20
C LEU A 364 7.53 20.55 0.32
N ALA A 365 7.26 19.26 0.56
CA ALA A 365 5.98 18.80 1.11
C ALA A 365 5.74 19.33 2.53
N GLN A 366 6.79 19.43 3.35
CA GLN A 366 6.75 20.06 4.67
C GLN A 366 6.52 21.57 4.56
N GLN A 367 7.32 22.28 3.75
CA GLN A 367 7.19 23.73 3.50
C GLN A 367 5.77 24.12 3.05
N LYS A 368 5.13 23.27 2.23
CA LYS A 368 3.79 23.53 1.67
C LYS A 368 2.63 22.94 2.47
N GLY A 369 2.88 22.13 3.51
CA GLY A 369 1.83 21.46 4.28
C GLY A 369 0.98 20.49 3.44
N VAL A 370 1.62 19.77 2.51
CA VAL A 370 1.00 18.84 1.55
C VAL A 370 1.35 17.40 1.91
N PHE A 371 0.36 16.51 2.04
CA PHE A 371 0.62 15.12 2.43
C PHE A 371 1.34 14.31 1.36
N ILE A 372 2.32 13.53 1.81
CA ILE A 372 3.05 12.53 1.01
C ILE A 372 2.99 11.16 1.70
N ILE A 373 2.77 10.11 0.91
CA ILE A 373 2.64 8.72 1.36
C ILE A 373 3.56 7.82 0.52
N GLY A 374 4.19 6.86 1.18
CA GLY A 374 4.94 5.79 0.53
C GLY A 374 5.73 4.93 1.52
N ASN A 375 6.36 3.84 1.11
CA ASN A 375 6.42 3.24 -0.24
C ASN A 375 5.91 1.78 -0.27
N ASP A 376 5.49 1.34 -1.46
CA ASP A 376 5.05 -0.03 -1.84
C ASP A 376 3.84 -0.58 -1.05
N LEU A 377 2.77 -1.03 -1.74
CA LEU A 377 1.57 -1.53 -1.05
C LEU A 377 1.81 -2.83 -0.24
N LYS A 378 1.33 -2.90 1.00
CA LYS A 378 1.41 -4.10 1.86
C LYS A 378 0.29 -5.11 1.54
N THR A 379 0.35 -5.72 0.35
CA THR A 379 -0.53 -6.83 -0.06
C THR A 379 -0.07 -8.19 0.48
N GLY A 380 -0.97 -9.17 0.48
CA GLY A 380 -0.71 -10.61 0.55
C GLY A 380 0.44 -11.04 1.46
N GLN A 381 1.48 -11.62 0.85
CA GLN A 381 2.69 -12.14 1.52
C GLN A 381 3.24 -11.21 2.60
N THR A 382 3.44 -9.91 2.33
CA THR A 382 4.08 -9.02 3.31
C THR A 382 3.14 -8.68 4.46
N LYS A 383 1.82 -8.64 4.22
CA LYS A 383 0.83 -8.47 5.30
C LYS A 383 0.83 -9.67 6.24
N ILE A 384 0.92 -10.89 5.68
CA ILE A 384 1.07 -12.13 6.45
C ILE A 384 2.44 -12.20 7.16
N LYS A 385 3.54 -11.79 6.52
CA LYS A 385 4.87 -11.74 7.16
C LYS A 385 4.86 -10.88 8.42
N ASN A 386 4.26 -9.69 8.41
CA ASN A 386 4.21 -8.84 9.62
C ASN A 386 3.35 -9.46 10.72
N PHE A 387 2.20 -10.05 10.39
CA PHE A 387 1.39 -10.79 11.36
C PHE A 387 2.16 -11.96 12.00
N LEU A 388 2.98 -12.67 11.23
CA LEU A 388 3.83 -13.76 11.75
C LEU A 388 5.02 -13.24 12.57
N LEU A 389 5.60 -12.09 12.22
CA LEU A 389 6.64 -11.46 13.03
C LEU A 389 6.08 -10.98 14.38
N ASP A 390 4.89 -10.35 14.40
CA ASP A 390 4.16 -10.05 15.63
C ASP A 390 3.92 -11.32 16.47
N PHE A 391 3.51 -12.43 15.84
CA PHE A 391 3.34 -13.72 16.53
C PHE A 391 4.66 -14.25 17.12
N TYR A 392 5.72 -14.41 16.31
CA TYR A 392 6.99 -15.00 16.77
C TYR A 392 7.58 -14.20 17.94
N PHE A 393 7.79 -12.90 17.75
CA PHE A 393 8.40 -12.05 18.77
C PHE A 393 7.47 -11.80 19.97
N GLY A 394 6.16 -11.69 19.74
CA GLY A 394 5.16 -11.55 20.81
C GLY A 394 4.96 -12.80 21.67
N THR A 395 5.43 -13.97 21.22
CA THR A 395 5.37 -15.25 21.96
C THR A 395 6.73 -15.76 22.43
N GLY A 396 7.80 -14.96 22.28
CA GLY A 396 9.16 -15.33 22.72
C GLY A 396 9.82 -16.42 21.88
N LEU A 397 9.30 -16.71 20.68
CA LEU A 397 9.91 -17.61 19.70
C LEU A 397 10.96 -16.83 18.89
N LYS A 398 12.07 -17.46 18.53
CA LYS A 398 13.24 -16.78 17.93
C LYS A 398 13.38 -17.13 16.44
N PRO A 399 12.91 -16.29 15.49
CA PRO A 399 13.15 -16.52 14.07
C PRO A 399 14.65 -16.62 13.77
N LYS A 400 15.04 -17.59 12.93
CA LYS A 400 16.40 -17.79 12.45
C LYS A 400 16.51 -17.76 10.94
N SER A 401 15.52 -18.24 10.21
CA SER A 401 15.44 -18.11 8.75
C SER A 401 14.02 -17.77 8.30
N ILE A 402 13.90 -16.88 7.31
CA ILE A 402 12.64 -16.55 6.64
C ILE A 402 12.87 -16.45 5.13
N VAL A 403 12.42 -17.44 4.37
CA VAL A 403 12.59 -17.51 2.92
C VAL A 403 11.26 -17.24 2.22
N SER A 404 11.19 -16.23 1.36
CA SER A 404 9.95 -15.70 0.76
C SER A 404 9.96 -15.76 -0.77
N TYR A 405 9.56 -16.90 -1.35
CA TYR A 405 9.38 -17.06 -2.79
C TYR A 405 8.06 -16.47 -3.29
N ASN A 406 8.05 -16.00 -4.54
CA ASN A 406 6.89 -15.45 -5.22
C ASN A 406 6.96 -15.78 -6.72
N HIS A 407 5.82 -16.04 -7.35
CA HIS A 407 5.71 -15.94 -8.80
C HIS A 407 4.36 -15.40 -9.26
N LEU A 408 4.37 -14.63 -10.34
CA LEU A 408 3.19 -13.97 -10.93
C LEU A 408 3.40 -13.73 -12.45
N GLY A 409 2.29 -13.66 -13.21
CA GLY A 409 2.29 -13.57 -14.67
C GLY A 409 1.80 -12.24 -15.25
N ASN A 410 1.35 -11.31 -14.39
CA ASN A 410 0.90 -9.98 -14.78
C ASN A 410 2.07 -9.04 -15.18
N ASN A 411 1.73 -7.78 -15.49
CA ASN A 411 2.74 -6.81 -15.95
C ASN A 411 3.70 -6.33 -14.83
N ASP A 412 3.35 -6.41 -13.54
CA ASP A 412 4.31 -6.13 -12.46
C ASP A 412 5.35 -7.25 -12.38
N GLY A 413 4.93 -8.52 -12.40
CA GLY A 413 5.86 -9.65 -12.51
C GLY A 413 6.79 -9.56 -13.72
N LYS A 414 6.25 -9.15 -14.88
CA LYS A 414 7.05 -8.89 -16.08
C LYS A 414 8.06 -7.75 -15.88
N ASN A 415 7.69 -6.69 -15.17
CA ASN A 415 8.60 -5.57 -14.90
C ASN A 415 9.66 -5.93 -13.84
N LEU A 416 9.30 -6.74 -12.85
CA LEU A 416 10.18 -7.26 -11.80
C LEU A 416 11.06 -8.42 -12.28
N SER A 417 11.02 -8.80 -13.57
CA SER A 417 11.94 -9.78 -14.17
C SER A 417 13.31 -9.17 -14.55
N SER A 418 13.66 -8.01 -14.00
CA SER A 418 14.85 -7.23 -14.32
C SER A 418 15.41 -6.69 -13.00
N ASP A 419 16.69 -6.92 -12.77
CA ASP A 419 17.27 -6.98 -11.43
C ASP A 419 17.22 -5.62 -10.71
N LEU A 420 17.38 -4.52 -11.45
CA LEU A 420 17.28 -3.16 -10.91
C LEU A 420 15.87 -2.79 -10.39
N GLN A 421 14.81 -3.35 -10.97
CA GLN A 421 13.43 -3.16 -10.51
C GLN A 421 13.06 -4.16 -9.42
N PHE A 422 13.60 -5.39 -9.50
CA PHE A 422 13.50 -6.39 -8.44
C PHE A 422 14.19 -5.92 -7.14
N TYR A 423 15.37 -5.29 -7.23
CA TYR A 423 16.14 -4.79 -6.09
C TYR A 423 15.34 -3.79 -5.23
N SER A 424 14.62 -2.84 -5.86
CA SER A 424 13.67 -1.95 -5.17
C SER A 424 12.64 -2.75 -4.34
N LYS A 425 12.11 -3.84 -4.90
CA LYS A 425 11.11 -4.73 -4.29
C LYS A 425 11.71 -5.71 -3.25
N LYS A 426 13.01 -6.02 -3.34
CA LYS A 426 13.74 -6.80 -2.32
C LYS A 426 13.94 -5.94 -1.07
N ILE A 427 14.47 -4.72 -1.21
CA ILE A 427 14.63 -3.78 -0.08
C ILE A 427 13.29 -3.55 0.65
N SER A 428 12.21 -3.24 -0.08
CA SER A 428 10.90 -2.98 0.53
C SER A 428 10.30 -4.20 1.25
N LYS A 429 10.81 -5.41 1.00
CA LYS A 429 10.38 -6.67 1.65
C LYS A 429 11.35 -7.18 2.71
N SER A 430 12.63 -6.80 2.68
CA SER A 430 13.63 -7.20 3.68
C SER A 430 13.50 -6.39 4.97
N ASN A 431 13.34 -5.07 4.87
CA ASN A 431 13.49 -4.16 6.01
C ASN A 431 12.47 -4.34 7.15
N LEU A 432 11.38 -5.09 6.93
CA LEU A 432 10.29 -5.25 7.90
C LEU A 432 10.65 -6.11 9.12
N ILE A 433 11.82 -6.76 9.16
CA ILE A 433 12.29 -7.52 10.34
C ILE A 433 13.24 -6.73 11.24
N CYS A 434 13.82 -5.64 10.74
CA CYS A 434 14.95 -4.96 11.37
C CYS A 434 14.59 -4.30 12.71
N ASP A 435 13.37 -3.78 12.85
CA ASP A 435 12.88 -3.19 14.10
C ASP A 435 12.42 -4.24 15.12
N TYR A 436 11.87 -5.38 14.69
CA TYR A 436 11.56 -6.51 15.59
C TYR A 436 12.82 -7.11 16.20
N VAL A 437 13.85 -7.39 15.38
CA VAL A 437 15.15 -7.90 15.86
C VAL A 437 15.84 -6.89 16.77
N LYS A 438 15.67 -5.58 16.49
CA LYS A 438 16.15 -4.50 17.35
C LYS A 438 15.42 -4.40 18.69
N ALA A 439 14.09 -4.57 18.70
CA ALA A 439 13.31 -4.60 19.94
C ALA A 439 13.69 -5.82 20.81
N ASN A 440 14.09 -6.92 20.18
CA ASN A 440 14.38 -8.21 20.81
C ASN A 440 15.86 -8.59 20.73
N GLU A 441 16.78 -7.62 20.81
CA GLU A 441 18.24 -7.85 20.72
C GLU A 441 18.73 -8.91 21.73
N HIS A 442 18.06 -9.00 22.90
CA HIS A 442 18.33 -9.99 23.96
C HIS A 442 18.13 -11.45 23.53
N MET A 443 17.23 -11.73 22.57
CA MET A 443 17.03 -13.08 22.01
C MET A 443 18.17 -13.50 21.07
N TYR A 444 19.00 -12.55 20.67
CA TYR A 444 20.14 -12.71 19.75
C TYR A 444 21.44 -12.22 20.40
N VAL A 445 21.59 -12.45 21.70
CA VAL A 445 22.90 -12.57 22.33
C VAL A 445 23.41 -13.97 21.99
N GLU A 446 24.66 -14.07 21.57
CA GLU A 446 25.33 -15.35 21.42
C GLU A 446 25.79 -15.80 22.82
N ASP A 447 25.42 -17.02 23.20
CA ASP A 447 26.07 -17.66 24.34
C ASP A 447 27.54 -17.84 23.98
N ASN A 448 28.45 -17.23 24.75
CA ASN A 448 29.90 -17.35 24.59
C ASN A 448 30.40 -18.74 25.00
N VAL A 449 29.85 -19.79 24.40
CA VAL A 449 30.46 -21.11 24.34
C VAL A 449 31.63 -20.96 23.38
N GLU A 450 32.86 -21.05 23.90
CA GLU A 450 34.06 -21.12 23.07
C GLU A 450 33.85 -22.23 22.04
N ASN A 451 33.86 -21.85 20.77
CA ASN A 451 33.49 -22.75 19.70
C ASN A 451 34.65 -23.74 19.53
N ALA A 452 34.55 -24.93 20.16
CA ALA A 452 35.63 -25.93 20.20
C ALA A 452 35.99 -26.53 18.82
N LEU A 453 35.43 -25.98 17.75
CA LEU A 453 35.66 -26.26 16.34
C LEU A 453 35.91 -24.97 15.52
N SER A 454 36.24 -23.83 16.14
CA SER A 454 36.74 -22.66 15.42
C SER A 454 38.14 -22.97 14.90
N PHE A 455 38.22 -23.43 13.66
CA PHE A 455 39.47 -23.55 12.92
C PHE A 455 40.21 -22.21 12.96
N GLN A 456 41.51 -22.26 13.28
CA GLN A 456 42.36 -21.08 13.24
C GLN A 456 42.43 -20.58 11.79
N GLU A 457 42.28 -19.27 11.59
CA GLU A 457 42.19 -18.65 10.25
C GLU A 457 43.49 -18.80 9.41
N GLU A 458 44.59 -19.25 10.02
CA GLU A 458 45.92 -19.36 9.42
C GLU A 458 46.20 -20.68 8.66
N GLN A 459 45.22 -21.22 7.91
CA GLN A 459 45.52 -22.37 7.02
C GLN A 459 44.75 -22.45 5.68
N TYR A 460 44.33 -21.31 5.12
CA TYR A 460 44.05 -21.25 3.68
C TYR A 460 45.37 -21.22 2.86
N CYS A 461 45.49 -22.10 1.88
CA CYS A 461 46.69 -22.25 1.06
C CYS A 461 47.01 -20.96 0.27
N LYS A 462 48.23 -20.43 0.44
CA LYS A 462 48.74 -19.34 -0.41
C LYS A 462 49.17 -19.88 -1.77
N GLY A 463 48.25 -19.79 -2.73
CA GLY A 463 48.51 -19.90 -4.16
C GLY A 463 47.92 -21.13 -4.81
N ASP A 464 47.27 -20.91 -5.95
CA ASP A 464 47.27 -21.86 -7.07
C ASP A 464 48.20 -21.29 -8.16
N SER A 465 48.74 -22.14 -9.02
CA SER A 465 50.02 -21.88 -9.68
C SER A 465 49.94 -21.09 -10.99
N LEU A 466 48.73 -20.74 -11.49
CA LEU A 466 48.50 -20.30 -12.87
C LEU A 466 47.27 -19.36 -13.06
N VAL A 467 47.29 -18.12 -12.54
CA VAL A 467 46.35 -17.05 -12.98
C VAL A 467 47.04 -15.67 -13.00
N ASP A 468 46.92 -14.93 -14.11
CA ASP A 468 47.35 -13.52 -14.20
C ASP A 468 46.29 -12.59 -13.56
N CYS A 469 46.66 -11.86 -12.52
CA CYS A 469 45.71 -11.07 -11.71
C CYS A 469 45.43 -9.65 -12.27
N THR A 470 44.40 -9.48 -13.11
CA THR A 470 43.59 -8.23 -13.16
C THR A 470 42.19 -8.44 -13.79
N THR A 471 41.25 -9.08 -13.07
CA THR A 471 39.80 -8.73 -13.00
C THR A 471 39.04 -9.66 -12.06
N GLU A 472 39.37 -10.95 -12.03
CA GLU A 472 38.56 -11.99 -11.36
C GLU A 472 38.59 -11.93 -9.81
N ASN A 473 39.48 -11.13 -9.22
CA ASN A 473 39.61 -11.00 -7.77
C ASN A 473 38.50 -10.15 -7.13
N ASP A 474 37.97 -9.15 -7.84
CA ASP A 474 37.00 -8.21 -7.26
C ASP A 474 35.63 -8.90 -7.11
N ASP A 475 35.17 -9.60 -8.15
CA ASP A 475 33.93 -10.39 -8.12
C ASP A 475 33.97 -11.48 -7.03
N MET A 476 35.11 -12.18 -6.86
CA MET A 476 35.27 -13.17 -5.79
C MET A 476 35.29 -12.55 -4.38
N GLN A 477 35.83 -11.34 -4.22
CA GLN A 477 35.79 -10.63 -2.93
C GLN A 477 34.38 -10.15 -2.59
N ASP A 478 33.63 -9.64 -3.58
CA ASP A 478 32.22 -9.27 -3.40
C ASP A 478 31.33 -10.50 -3.10
N GLU A 479 31.54 -11.64 -3.77
CA GLU A 479 30.82 -12.88 -3.43
C GLU A 479 31.16 -13.40 -2.02
N TYR A 480 32.44 -13.39 -1.62
CA TYR A 480 32.85 -13.80 -0.27
C TYR A 480 32.28 -12.87 0.81
N ALA A 481 32.38 -11.54 0.62
CA ALA A 481 31.82 -10.56 1.53
C ALA A 481 30.29 -10.65 1.63
N TYR A 482 29.61 -10.99 0.52
CA TYR A 482 28.16 -11.24 0.51
C TYR A 482 27.78 -12.51 1.28
N ALA A 483 28.54 -13.59 1.15
CA ALA A 483 28.35 -14.82 1.93
C ALA A 483 28.57 -14.57 3.43
N GLU A 484 29.68 -13.94 3.80
CA GLU A 484 30.01 -13.58 5.19
C GLU A 484 28.94 -12.67 5.81
N MET A 485 28.43 -11.69 5.04
CA MET A 485 27.32 -10.83 5.45
C MET A 485 26.02 -11.61 5.67
N ILE A 486 25.75 -12.68 4.92
CA ILE A 486 24.56 -13.54 5.11
C ILE A 486 24.69 -14.38 6.39
N GLU A 487 25.85 -14.98 6.63
CA GLU A 487 26.09 -15.83 7.81
C GLU A 487 25.99 -15.01 9.11
N LYS A 488 26.48 -13.77 9.10
CA LYS A 488 26.37 -12.81 10.22
C LYS A 488 24.94 -12.24 10.42
N GLN A 489 23.93 -12.67 9.67
CA GLN A 489 22.54 -12.23 9.91
C GLN A 489 21.93 -12.93 11.13
N LYS A 490 21.49 -12.14 12.12
CA LYS A 490 20.71 -12.64 13.28
C LYS A 490 19.51 -13.51 12.86
N VAL A 491 18.85 -13.12 11.77
CA VAL A 491 17.84 -13.89 11.04
C VAL A 491 18.17 -13.85 9.55
N ASN A 492 18.46 -14.99 8.92
CA ASN A 492 18.70 -15.05 7.48
C ASN A 492 17.38 -14.77 6.74
N SER A 493 17.35 -13.83 5.80
CA SER A 493 16.11 -13.47 5.09
C SER A 493 16.32 -13.29 3.58
N GLU A 494 15.82 -14.24 2.80
CA GLU A 494 15.91 -14.22 1.33
C GLU A 494 14.51 -14.09 0.68
N ILE A 495 14.43 -13.36 -0.44
CA ILE A 495 13.18 -12.97 -1.09
C ILE A 495 13.34 -13.16 -2.59
N VAL A 496 12.55 -14.07 -3.17
CA VAL A 496 12.60 -14.37 -4.60
C VAL A 496 11.30 -13.94 -5.26
N ILE A 497 11.40 -13.34 -6.45
CA ILE A 497 10.28 -13.06 -7.34
C ILE A 497 10.65 -13.57 -8.74
N LYS A 498 9.80 -14.41 -9.35
CA LYS A 498 9.97 -14.89 -10.73
C LYS A 498 8.74 -14.57 -11.58
N TYR A 499 8.97 -14.24 -12.85
CA TYR A 499 7.91 -14.01 -13.82
C TYR A 499 7.45 -15.33 -14.42
N VAL A 500 6.18 -15.70 -14.20
CA VAL A 500 5.57 -16.94 -14.69
C VAL A 500 4.27 -16.57 -15.42
N PRO A 501 4.30 -16.34 -16.75
CA PRO A 501 3.19 -15.75 -17.50
C PRO A 501 1.83 -16.45 -17.29
N TYR A 502 1.84 -17.77 -17.13
CA TYR A 502 0.63 -18.60 -17.06
C TYR A 502 -0.29 -18.26 -15.88
N VAL A 503 0.26 -17.83 -14.73
CA VAL A 503 -0.58 -17.55 -13.55
C VAL A 503 -1.25 -16.17 -13.57
N GLY A 504 -0.94 -15.30 -14.54
CA GLY A 504 -1.61 -13.99 -14.64
C GLY A 504 -1.51 -13.16 -13.34
N ASP A 505 -2.66 -12.69 -12.85
CA ASP A 505 -2.76 -11.92 -11.59
C ASP A 505 -2.82 -12.81 -10.32
N ASP A 506 -2.97 -14.13 -10.48
CA ASP A 506 -2.85 -15.13 -9.41
C ASP A 506 -1.41 -15.27 -8.90
N LYS A 507 -0.90 -14.22 -8.26
CA LYS A 507 0.38 -14.23 -7.56
C LYS A 507 0.39 -15.35 -6.52
N LYS A 508 1.26 -16.35 -6.73
CA LYS A 508 1.52 -17.40 -5.76
C LYS A 508 2.69 -16.96 -4.86
N ALA A 509 2.57 -17.16 -3.56
CA ALA A 509 3.59 -16.92 -2.56
C ALA A 509 3.85 -18.21 -1.79
N ILE A 510 5.13 -18.53 -1.59
CA ILE A 510 5.59 -19.64 -0.77
C ILE A 510 6.55 -19.03 0.23
N ASP A 511 6.25 -19.18 1.52
CA ASP A 511 7.06 -18.62 2.60
C ASP A 511 7.39 -19.72 3.61
N GLU A 512 8.66 -19.83 4.00
CA GLU A 512 9.09 -20.73 5.06
C GLU A 512 9.77 -19.95 6.18
N TYR A 513 9.31 -20.19 7.40
CA TYR A 513 9.79 -19.57 8.63
C TYR A 513 10.37 -20.66 9.52
N ILE A 514 11.64 -20.55 9.89
CA ILE A 514 12.33 -21.46 10.81
C ILE A 514 12.72 -20.67 12.05
N SER A 515 12.38 -21.19 13.23
CA SER A 515 12.64 -20.56 14.52
C SER A 515 13.21 -21.54 15.54
N GLU A 516 14.03 -21.02 16.44
CA GLU A 516 14.42 -21.68 17.69
C GLU A 516 13.32 -21.49 18.73
N ILE A 517 13.04 -22.56 19.50
CA ILE A 517 12.06 -22.61 20.58
C ILE A 517 12.69 -23.15 21.87
N PHE A 518 11.90 -23.39 22.91
CA PHE A 518 12.35 -23.91 24.21
C PHE A 518 13.33 -25.10 24.08
N MET A 519 14.38 -25.10 24.91
CA MET A 519 15.45 -26.11 24.95
C MET A 519 16.12 -26.38 23.58
N ASN A 520 16.36 -25.32 22.80
CA ASN A 520 16.98 -25.38 21.46
C ASN A 520 16.22 -26.24 20.44
N GLY A 521 14.94 -26.51 20.70
CA GLY A 521 14.04 -27.11 19.72
C GLY A 521 13.87 -26.22 18.49
N LYS A 522 13.37 -26.80 17.40
CA LYS A 522 13.08 -26.06 16.16
C LYS A 522 11.60 -26.11 15.82
N ASN A 523 11.06 -24.98 15.38
CA ASN A 523 9.74 -24.88 14.77
C ASN A 523 9.87 -24.37 13.34
N THR A 524 9.18 -25.04 12.41
CA THR A 524 9.08 -24.63 11.00
C THR A 524 7.61 -24.40 10.64
N ILE A 525 7.33 -23.27 10.00
CA ILE A 525 6.02 -22.96 9.42
C ILE A 525 6.20 -22.66 7.94
N SER A 526 5.73 -23.57 7.08
CA SER A 526 5.76 -23.44 5.63
C SER A 526 4.35 -23.09 5.13
N ILE A 527 4.21 -22.01 4.36
CA ILE A 527 2.94 -21.40 3.96
C ILE A 527 2.87 -21.32 2.43
N TYR A 528 1.76 -21.78 1.86
CA TYR A 528 1.39 -21.52 0.47
C TYR A 528 0.18 -20.59 0.41
N ASN A 529 0.35 -19.43 -0.23
CA ASN A 529 -0.67 -18.38 -0.31
C ASN A 529 -0.95 -18.01 -1.77
N VAL A 530 -2.21 -18.10 -2.17
CA VAL A 530 -2.70 -17.71 -3.50
C VAL A 530 -3.38 -16.34 -3.39
N CYS A 531 -2.77 -15.32 -3.99
CA CYS A 531 -3.24 -13.94 -3.95
C CYS A 531 -3.63 -13.46 -5.35
N GLN A 532 -4.85 -12.95 -5.52
CA GLN A 532 -5.18 -12.06 -6.64
C GLN A 532 -4.62 -10.67 -6.30
N ASP A 533 -3.41 -10.35 -6.77
CA ASP A 533 -2.63 -9.22 -6.20
C ASP A 533 -3.33 -7.87 -6.45
N SER A 534 -3.99 -7.68 -7.59
CA SER A 534 -4.76 -6.48 -7.90
C SER A 534 -6.04 -6.35 -7.07
N LEU A 535 -6.71 -7.46 -6.73
CA LEU A 535 -7.88 -7.46 -5.84
C LEU A 535 -7.49 -7.24 -4.38
N LEU A 536 -6.26 -7.54 -3.98
CA LEU A 536 -5.71 -7.16 -2.67
C LEU A 536 -5.14 -5.73 -2.65
N ALA A 537 -4.61 -5.24 -3.77
CA ALA A 537 -4.09 -3.88 -3.90
C ALA A 537 -5.19 -2.82 -3.97
N SER A 538 -6.29 -3.09 -4.69
CA SER A 538 -7.32 -2.09 -4.99
C SER A 538 -8.05 -1.52 -3.77
N PRO A 539 -8.46 -2.33 -2.76
CA PRO A 539 -9.07 -1.79 -1.54
C PRO A 539 -8.09 -0.96 -0.71
N ILE A 540 -6.79 -1.30 -0.75
CA ILE A 540 -5.73 -0.52 -0.09
C ILE A 540 -5.53 0.83 -0.80
N LEU A 541 -5.62 0.89 -2.13
CA LEU A 541 -5.59 2.16 -2.87
C LEU A 541 -6.77 3.06 -2.50
N ILE A 542 -7.96 2.48 -2.30
CA ILE A 542 -9.14 3.20 -1.79
C ILE A 542 -8.87 3.72 -0.37
N ASP A 543 -8.45 2.85 0.56
CA ASP A 543 -8.13 3.25 1.95
C ASP A 543 -7.10 4.39 2.01
N LEU A 544 -6.08 4.39 1.15
CA LEU A 544 -5.07 5.44 1.08
C LEU A 544 -5.62 6.77 0.55
N ILE A 545 -6.51 6.76 -0.46
CA ILE A 545 -7.20 7.96 -0.94
C ILE A 545 -8.10 8.54 0.16
N LEU A 546 -8.85 7.68 0.84
CA LEU A 546 -9.78 8.07 1.91
C LEU A 546 -9.05 8.60 3.15
N LEU A 547 -7.92 7.99 3.52
CA LEU A 547 -7.07 8.46 4.62
C LEU A 547 -6.49 9.85 4.34
N VAL A 548 -5.99 10.11 3.12
CA VAL A 548 -5.50 11.44 2.75
C VAL A 548 -6.62 12.48 2.78
N GLU A 549 -7.79 12.16 2.21
CA GLU A 549 -8.94 13.06 2.21
C GLU A 549 -9.38 13.41 3.64
N LEU A 550 -9.48 12.42 4.53
CA LEU A 550 -9.78 12.61 5.94
C LEU A 550 -8.72 13.48 6.65
N SER A 551 -7.43 13.19 6.46
CA SER A 551 -6.33 13.95 7.07
C SER A 551 -6.23 15.40 6.58
N GLN A 552 -6.77 15.76 5.41
CA GLN A 552 -6.92 17.17 4.99
C GLN A 552 -7.95 17.95 5.82
N ARG A 553 -8.83 17.25 6.54
CA ARG A 553 -9.96 17.81 7.31
C ARG A 553 -9.80 17.69 8.83
N VAL A 554 -8.76 17.02 9.32
CA VAL A 554 -8.45 16.90 10.77
C VAL A 554 -7.37 17.91 11.18
N TYR A 555 -7.64 18.66 12.24
CA TYR A 555 -6.77 19.69 12.80
C TYR A 555 -6.60 19.52 14.31
N PHE A 556 -5.43 19.89 14.83
CA PHE A 556 -5.01 19.71 16.22
C PHE A 556 -4.54 21.02 16.85
N LYS A 557 -4.86 21.23 18.13
CA LYS A 557 -4.40 22.34 18.98
C LYS A 557 -3.90 21.77 20.31
N THR A 558 -2.88 22.38 20.90
CA THR A 558 -2.26 21.98 22.17
C THR A 558 -2.17 23.19 23.11
N ASP A 559 -2.16 22.97 24.42
CA ASP A 559 -2.12 24.05 25.43
C ASP A 559 -0.93 25.01 25.27
N THR A 560 0.17 24.51 24.67
CA THR A 560 1.39 25.27 24.35
C THR A 560 1.27 26.20 23.14
N SER A 561 0.13 26.22 22.42
CA SER A 561 -0.04 27.09 21.25
C SER A 561 -0.28 28.55 21.67
N THR A 562 0.73 29.41 21.49
CA THR A 562 0.58 30.87 21.66
C THR A 562 -0.49 31.42 20.74
N GLN A 563 -1.46 32.15 21.29
CA GLN A 563 -2.59 32.71 20.54
C GLN A 563 -2.12 33.62 19.40
N ARG A 564 -2.44 33.24 18.16
CA ARG A 564 -2.34 34.10 16.98
C ARG A 564 -3.72 34.67 16.68
N LYS A 565 -3.80 35.98 16.41
CA LYS A 565 -5.04 36.65 15.99
C LYS A 565 -5.44 36.16 14.60
N ASP A 566 -6.73 35.91 14.39
CA ASP A 566 -7.30 35.63 13.07
C ASP A 566 -7.07 36.81 12.12
N SER A 567 -6.24 36.59 11.10
CA SER A 567 -6.10 37.50 9.95
C SER A 567 -6.89 36.95 8.77
N ASN A 568 -7.97 37.63 8.38
CA ASN A 568 -8.81 37.29 7.21
C ASN A 568 -8.12 37.60 5.86
N GLU A 569 -6.87 37.14 5.70
CA GLU A 569 -6.10 37.27 4.48
C GLU A 569 -6.07 35.97 3.67
N LYS A 570 -5.70 36.08 2.38
CA LYS A 570 -5.60 34.96 1.43
C LYS A 570 -4.93 33.74 2.04
N THR A 571 -5.56 32.58 1.89
CA THR A 571 -5.14 31.25 2.38
C THR A 571 -3.88 30.70 1.70
N THR A 572 -3.35 31.41 0.71
CA THR A 572 -2.06 31.14 0.07
C THR A 572 -1.09 32.31 0.22
N LEU A 573 0.20 31.98 0.34
CA LEU A 573 1.30 32.90 0.09
C LEU A 573 1.91 32.49 -1.26
N SER A 574 1.97 33.41 -2.23
CA SER A 574 2.59 33.13 -3.52
C SER A 574 4.09 33.39 -3.42
N ASP A 575 4.89 32.43 -3.85
CA ASP A 575 6.35 32.45 -3.77
C ASP A 575 6.97 32.22 -5.16
N CYS A 576 8.21 32.66 -5.37
CA CYS A 576 8.88 32.68 -6.65
C CYS A 576 10.37 32.28 -6.54
N ILE A 577 10.73 31.17 -7.19
CA ILE A 577 12.10 30.66 -7.19
C ILE A 577 12.75 30.95 -8.54
N LYS A 578 13.80 31.77 -8.54
CA LYS A 578 14.69 31.96 -9.70
C LYS A 578 15.56 30.71 -9.85
N VAL A 579 15.41 29.98 -10.96
CA VAL A 579 16.25 28.79 -11.26
C VAL A 579 17.47 29.19 -12.10
N ASP A 580 17.37 30.29 -12.85
CA ASP A 580 18.47 31.09 -13.39
C ASP A 580 17.91 32.40 -13.98
N ASP A 581 18.76 33.20 -14.61
CA ASP A 581 18.45 34.51 -15.23
C ASP A 581 17.34 34.47 -16.29
N GLY A 582 16.95 33.28 -16.77
CA GLY A 582 15.93 33.08 -17.80
C GLY A 582 14.72 32.26 -17.37
N TYR A 583 14.60 31.83 -16.10
CA TYR A 583 13.44 31.06 -15.65
C TYR A 583 13.11 31.24 -14.16
N GLU A 584 11.88 31.71 -13.92
CA GLU A 584 11.27 31.83 -12.60
C GLU A 584 10.13 30.82 -12.42
N LEU A 585 10.08 30.15 -11.26
CA LEU A 585 9.05 29.19 -10.91
C LEU A 585 8.14 29.74 -9.81
N HIS A 586 6.92 30.09 -10.20
CA HIS A 586 5.86 30.46 -9.25
C HIS A 586 5.18 29.23 -8.64
N HIS A 587 4.93 29.27 -7.34
CA HIS A 587 4.13 28.27 -6.60
C HIS A 587 3.49 28.90 -5.35
N ASP A 588 2.32 28.40 -4.95
CA ASP A 588 1.59 28.92 -3.79
C ASP A 588 1.78 28.02 -2.56
N ILE A 589 2.28 28.56 -1.46
CA ILE A 589 2.38 27.90 -0.15
C ILE A 589 1.02 27.99 0.57
N LEU A 590 0.55 26.89 1.17
CA LEU A 590 -0.69 26.88 1.95
C LEU A 590 -0.46 27.51 3.34
N LYS A 591 -1.28 28.49 3.72
CA LYS A 591 -1.31 29.00 5.10
C LYS A 591 -2.10 28.07 6.02
N GLU A 592 -1.91 28.22 7.34
CA GLU A 592 -2.76 27.59 8.37
C GLU A 592 -4.23 28.03 8.15
N LYS A 593 -5.14 27.09 7.87
CA LYS A 593 -6.54 27.38 7.49
C LYS A 593 -7.39 27.94 8.65
N HIS A 594 -7.01 27.61 9.88
CA HIS A 594 -7.72 27.95 11.10
C HIS A 594 -6.70 28.44 12.14
N ALA A 595 -6.90 29.62 12.73
CA ALA A 595 -5.95 30.12 13.72
C ALA A 595 -5.85 29.17 14.92
N ASN A 596 -4.64 29.00 15.43
CA ASN A 596 -4.31 28.14 16.59
C ASN A 596 -4.51 26.62 16.36
N PHE A 597 -4.99 26.20 15.17
CA PHE A 597 -5.21 24.80 14.81
C PHE A 597 -4.29 24.36 13.67
N LYS A 598 -3.42 23.38 13.93
CA LYS A 598 -2.41 22.86 13.00
C LYS A 598 -2.88 21.59 12.30
N ARG A 599 -2.34 21.34 11.12
CA ARG A 599 -2.48 20.05 10.42
C ARG A 599 -1.49 19.02 10.99
N MET A 600 -1.74 17.75 10.64
CA MET A 600 -0.76 16.67 10.78
C MET A 600 0.50 16.95 9.95
N ASN A 601 1.63 16.31 10.29
CA ASN A 601 2.87 16.38 9.50
C ASN A 601 2.64 15.83 8.08
N SER A 602 3.30 16.44 7.09
CA SER A 602 3.21 16.06 5.68
C SER A 602 3.56 14.59 5.40
N VAL A 603 4.45 13.97 6.18
CA VAL A 603 4.67 12.51 6.12
C VAL A 603 3.58 11.81 6.92
N LEU A 604 2.57 11.27 6.23
CA LEU A 604 1.36 10.76 6.89
C LEU A 604 1.55 9.36 7.48
N PHE A 605 2.15 9.28 8.67
CA PHE A 605 2.54 8.02 9.35
C PHE A 605 1.42 6.98 9.50
N LEU A 606 0.15 7.38 9.59
CA LEU A 606 -1.00 6.47 9.65
C LEU A 606 -1.14 5.58 8.40
N SER A 607 -0.52 5.97 7.27
CA SER A 607 -0.47 5.13 6.06
C SER A 607 0.43 3.89 6.23
N SER A 608 1.20 3.80 7.31
CA SER A 608 2.18 2.74 7.54
C SER A 608 1.60 1.33 7.51
N LEU A 609 0.34 1.15 7.94
CA LEU A 609 -0.42 -0.09 7.82
C LEU A 609 -0.50 -0.60 6.37
N PHE A 610 -0.65 0.34 5.42
CA PHE A 610 -0.86 0.09 4.00
C PHE A 610 0.44 0.03 3.18
N CYS A 611 1.57 0.49 3.71
CA CYS A 611 2.87 0.51 3.04
C CYS A 611 3.84 -0.55 3.59
N LYS A 612 4.68 -1.17 2.73
CA LYS A 612 5.72 -2.13 3.17
C LYS A 612 6.92 -1.42 3.77
N SER A 613 7.33 -0.29 3.18
CA SER A 613 8.42 0.55 3.67
C SER A 613 7.89 1.96 3.97
N PRO A 614 7.10 2.15 5.05
CA PRO A 614 6.62 3.47 5.45
C PRO A 614 7.76 4.45 5.72
N PHE A 615 7.62 5.69 5.27
CA PHE A 615 8.56 6.75 5.61
C PHE A 615 8.61 7.03 7.12
N ASN A 616 9.83 7.17 7.64
CA ASN A 616 10.05 7.71 8.97
C ASN A 616 9.55 9.17 9.01
N SER A 617 8.96 9.57 10.13
CA SER A 617 8.75 10.98 10.45
C SER A 617 9.96 11.56 11.19
N GLU A 618 10.02 12.87 11.33
CA GLU A 618 11.06 13.56 12.13
C GLU A 618 10.97 13.24 13.62
N VAL A 619 9.76 12.89 14.10
CA VAL A 619 9.47 12.58 15.51
C VAL A 619 9.69 11.10 15.80
N TYR A 620 9.13 10.23 14.96
CA TYR A 620 9.10 8.78 15.16
C TYR A 620 9.59 8.00 13.94
N LYS A 621 10.44 7.01 14.22
CA LYS A 621 10.82 5.96 13.27
C LYS A 621 9.67 4.99 13.04
N THR A 622 9.64 4.41 11.85
CA THR A 622 8.65 3.41 11.43
C THR A 622 8.69 2.19 12.33
N ARG A 623 7.49 1.78 12.80
CA ARG A 623 7.22 0.49 13.44
C ARG A 623 6.55 -0.41 12.40
N HIS A 624 6.99 -1.64 12.21
CA HIS A 624 6.42 -2.60 11.24
C HIS A 624 5.43 -3.59 11.85
N SER A 625 5.26 -3.62 13.18
CA SER A 625 4.19 -4.37 13.87
C SER A 625 2.83 -4.11 13.22
N PHE A 626 2.19 -5.16 12.70
CA PHE A 626 0.90 -5.08 12.03
C PHE A 626 -0.19 -4.67 13.02
N PHE A 627 -0.17 -5.26 14.23
CA PHE A 627 -1.12 -4.89 15.28
C PHE A 627 -0.92 -3.45 15.75
N SER A 628 0.32 -3.00 15.99
CA SER A 628 0.58 -1.59 16.35
C SER A 628 0.13 -0.60 15.26
N GLN A 629 0.29 -0.96 13.99
CA GLN A 629 -0.15 -0.13 12.85
C GLN A 629 -1.69 -0.09 12.74
N MET A 630 -2.37 -1.22 12.94
CA MET A 630 -3.83 -1.30 12.96
C MET A 630 -4.42 -0.53 14.14
N GLU A 631 -3.87 -0.76 15.34
CA GLU A 631 -4.28 -0.09 16.57
C GLU A 631 -4.09 1.43 16.45
N SER A 632 -2.96 1.90 15.92
CA SER A 632 -2.71 3.34 15.70
C SER A 632 -3.75 3.98 14.77
N LEU A 633 -4.15 3.29 13.69
CA LEU A 633 -5.21 3.76 12.79
C LEU A 633 -6.59 3.76 13.47
N CYS A 634 -6.94 2.66 14.15
CA CYS A 634 -8.23 2.54 14.85
C CYS A 634 -8.37 3.55 15.99
N ASN A 635 -7.32 3.74 16.81
CA ASN A 635 -7.31 4.71 17.89
C ASN A 635 -7.27 6.16 17.38
N PHE A 636 -6.68 6.44 16.21
CA PHE A 636 -6.86 7.72 15.53
C PHE A 636 -8.34 7.98 15.19
N ILE A 637 -9.05 7.02 14.59
CA ILE A 637 -10.49 7.16 14.29
C ILE A 637 -11.32 7.37 15.56
N ARG A 638 -10.94 6.71 16.68
CA ARG A 638 -11.61 6.88 17.98
C ARG A 638 -11.43 8.29 18.54
N ILE A 639 -10.21 8.82 18.62
CA ILE A 639 -10.00 10.16 19.20
C ILE A 639 -10.65 11.27 18.37
N ILE A 640 -10.67 11.17 17.03
CA ILE A 640 -11.32 12.19 16.17
C ILE A 640 -12.86 12.13 16.21
N CYS A 641 -13.47 11.02 16.63
CA CYS A 641 -14.92 10.92 16.82
C CYS A 641 -15.40 11.18 18.26
N GLY A 642 -14.46 11.27 19.22
CA GLY A 642 -14.73 11.51 20.64
C GLY A 642 -14.76 10.25 21.52
N LEU A 643 -14.27 9.11 21.02
CA LEU A 643 -14.06 7.90 21.82
C LEU A 643 -12.67 7.91 22.49
N PRO A 644 -12.52 7.36 23.71
CA PRO A 644 -11.21 7.14 24.32
C PRO A 644 -10.44 6.06 23.53
N VAL A 645 -9.12 6.01 23.68
CA VAL A 645 -8.28 4.91 23.17
C VAL A 645 -8.82 3.56 23.69
N ASP A 646 -8.95 2.56 22.81
CA ASP A 646 -9.20 1.17 23.24
C ASP A 646 -7.87 0.58 23.69
N ALA A 647 -7.72 0.42 25.01
CA ALA A 647 -6.53 -0.17 25.62
C ALA A 647 -6.61 -1.70 25.73
N HIS A 648 -7.70 -2.32 25.27
CA HIS A 648 -7.97 -3.76 25.35
C HIS A 648 -7.95 -4.36 26.78
N ILE A 649 -8.02 -3.54 27.83
CA ILE A 649 -8.14 -3.97 29.24
C ILE A 649 -9.61 -3.94 29.66
N ASP A 650 -10.21 -5.11 29.86
CA ASP A 650 -11.59 -5.24 30.32
C ASP A 650 -11.66 -5.20 31.86
N LEU A 651 -11.42 -4.01 32.43
CA LEU A 651 -11.45 -3.76 33.87
C LEU A 651 -12.73 -4.26 34.60
N PRO A 652 -13.94 -4.32 34.00
CA PRO A 652 -15.11 -4.91 34.67
C PRO A 652 -15.03 -6.40 35.03
N TYR A 653 -14.01 -7.15 34.55
CA TYR A 653 -13.73 -8.52 35.01
C TYR A 653 -12.68 -8.58 36.14
N MET A 654 -11.96 -7.48 36.40
CA MET A 654 -11.09 -7.35 37.56
C MET A 654 -11.96 -7.18 38.83
N PRO A 655 -11.48 -7.55 40.03
CA PRO A 655 -12.31 -7.53 41.24
C PRO A 655 -12.82 -6.13 41.55
N ASP A 656 -14.12 -5.91 41.31
CA ASP A 656 -14.86 -4.72 41.74
C ASP A 656 -14.87 -4.68 43.29
N PRO A 657 -14.41 -3.59 43.93
CA PRO A 657 -14.42 -3.44 45.39
C PRO A 657 -15.81 -3.56 46.04
N GLN A 658 -16.89 -3.41 45.29
CA GLN A 658 -18.27 -3.58 45.76
C GLN A 658 -18.79 -5.01 45.58
N TYR A 659 -18.12 -5.84 44.77
CA TYR A 659 -18.51 -7.21 44.47
C TYR A 659 -18.11 -8.15 45.61
N LYS A 660 -18.90 -8.14 46.69
CA LYS A 660 -18.89 -9.22 47.67
C LYS A 660 -19.17 -10.53 46.94
N ALA A 661 -18.13 -11.35 46.78
CA ALA A 661 -18.28 -12.71 46.28
C ALA A 661 -19.39 -13.41 47.08
N PRO A 662 -20.32 -14.13 46.43
CA PRO A 662 -21.29 -14.93 47.16
C PRO A 662 -20.51 -15.89 48.05
N LEU A 663 -20.88 -15.95 49.34
CA LEU A 663 -20.28 -16.88 50.29
C LEU A 663 -20.51 -18.31 49.78
N LEU A 664 -19.48 -18.88 49.15
CA LEU A 664 -19.40 -20.30 48.87
C LEU A 664 -19.46 -21.01 50.22
N ILE A 665 -20.64 -21.56 50.52
CA ILE A 665 -20.90 -22.34 51.73
C ILE A 665 -19.80 -23.39 51.83
N SER A 666 -19.13 -23.46 52.97
CA SER A 666 -17.85 -24.14 53.15
C SER A 666 -17.96 -25.65 52.91
N SER A 667 -17.80 -26.07 51.66
CA SER A 667 -17.67 -27.46 51.24
C SER A 667 -16.31 -27.99 51.70
N VAL A 668 -16.30 -28.45 52.95
CA VAL A 668 -15.23 -29.14 53.70
C VAL A 668 -14.03 -29.57 52.85
N PHE A 669 -12.90 -28.88 53.02
CA PHE A 669 -11.59 -29.37 52.58
C PHE A 669 -11.21 -30.59 53.43
N TYR A 670 -11.61 -31.78 52.98
CA TYR A 670 -11.10 -33.03 53.54
C TYR A 670 -9.63 -33.22 53.10
N PHE A 671 -8.70 -32.78 53.95
CA PHE A 671 -7.30 -33.12 53.81
C PHE A 671 -7.13 -34.64 54.03
N LEU A 672 -7.07 -35.41 52.94
CA LEU A 672 -6.64 -36.79 52.97
C LEU A 672 -5.12 -36.84 53.18
N THR A 673 -4.71 -36.82 54.45
CA THR A 673 -3.36 -37.16 54.86
C THR A 673 -3.11 -38.64 54.55
N TYR A 674 -2.47 -38.92 53.41
CA TYR A 674 -1.96 -40.25 53.11
C TYR A 674 -0.87 -40.59 54.13
N LYS A 675 -1.15 -41.58 54.98
CA LYS A 675 -0.18 -42.17 55.92
C LYS A 675 0.19 -43.53 55.37
N GLU A 676 1.46 -43.71 55.02
CA GLU A 676 1.99 -45.00 54.58
C GLU A 676 1.92 -46.00 55.74
N GLU A 677 1.30 -47.16 55.53
CA GLU A 677 1.50 -48.33 56.39
C GLU A 677 1.09 -49.63 55.69
N ASN A 678 2.08 -50.50 55.49
CA ASN A 678 2.02 -51.95 55.23
C ASN A 678 1.62 -52.48 53.84
N GLU A 679 2.52 -53.31 53.32
CA GLU A 679 2.35 -54.26 52.23
C GLU A 679 1.37 -55.40 52.59
N LYS A 680 0.61 -55.95 51.63
CA LYS A 680 0.86 -57.32 51.10
C LYS A 680 -0.18 -57.87 50.09
N ASP A 681 0.38 -58.67 49.17
CA ASP A 681 -0.17 -59.86 48.49
C ASP A 681 -1.29 -59.78 47.42
N ALA A 682 -1.20 -60.79 46.53
CA ALA A 682 -2.25 -61.42 45.70
C ALA A 682 -2.72 -60.76 44.38
N ASN A 683 -1.88 -60.92 43.34
CA ASN A 683 -2.26 -61.29 41.96
C ASN A 683 -3.69 -61.91 41.77
N LYS A 684 -4.50 -61.41 40.81
CA LYS A 684 -4.74 -62.11 39.51
C LYS A 684 -5.70 -61.42 38.51
N GLU A 685 -5.56 -61.90 37.27
CA GLU A 685 -6.39 -61.77 36.05
C GLU A 685 -7.92 -61.75 36.31
N ALA A 686 -8.80 -61.09 35.53
CA ALA A 686 -9.03 -61.29 34.09
C ALA A 686 -10.11 -60.35 33.46
N MET A 687 -10.11 -60.27 32.12
CA MET A 687 -11.24 -59.96 31.21
C MET A 687 -12.36 -58.96 31.60
N GLY A 688 -12.18 -57.70 31.17
CA GLY A 688 -12.98 -57.12 30.08
C GLY A 688 -14.46 -56.75 30.28
N LYS A 689 -14.74 -55.43 30.25
CA LYS A 689 -15.99 -54.85 29.68
C LYS A 689 -15.73 -53.43 29.17
N ARG A 690 -16.43 -53.03 28.09
CA ARG A 690 -16.38 -51.67 27.53
C ARG A 690 -17.14 -50.69 28.42
N LEU A 691 -16.60 -49.48 28.60
CA LEU A 691 -17.34 -48.32 29.09
C LEU A 691 -17.39 -47.26 27.99
N ASN A 692 -18.57 -47.09 27.38
CA ASN A 692 -18.86 -45.94 26.53
C ASN A 692 -19.49 -44.84 27.40
N TYR A 693 -18.84 -43.69 27.52
CA TYR A 693 -19.47 -42.49 28.10
C TYR A 693 -19.92 -41.54 26.99
N TYR A 694 -21.24 -41.47 26.80
CA TYR A 694 -21.92 -40.39 26.09
C TYR A 694 -22.86 -39.69 27.07
N SER A 695 -22.70 -38.38 27.25
CA SER A 695 -23.67 -37.54 27.94
C SER A 695 -23.66 -36.14 27.31
N VAL A 696 -24.59 -35.91 26.39
CA VAL A 696 -24.85 -34.58 25.82
C VAL A 696 -25.59 -33.75 26.87
N VAL A 697 -25.20 -32.48 27.06
CA VAL A 697 -25.95 -31.52 27.86
C VAL A 697 -26.42 -30.39 26.95
N THR A 698 -27.74 -30.29 26.75
CA THR A 698 -28.39 -29.14 26.12
C THR A 698 -28.71 -28.05 27.15
N PRO A 699 -28.65 -26.75 26.80
CA PRO A 699 -29.18 -25.68 27.64
C PRO A 699 -30.71 -25.76 27.72
N ALA A 700 -31.29 -25.28 28.81
CA ALA A 700 -32.74 -25.24 29.00
C ALA A 700 -33.22 -23.83 29.39
N LYS A 701 -34.12 -23.29 28.56
CA LYS A 701 -34.96 -22.09 28.75
C LYS A 701 -34.23 -20.79 29.11
#